data_AF-A0A078LZF8-F1
#
_entry.id   AF-A0A078LZF8-F1
#
_cell.length_a   1.000
_cell.length_b   1.000
_cell.length_c   1.000
_cell.angle_alpha   90.00
_cell.angle_beta   90.00
_cell.angle_gamma   90.00
#
_symmetry.space_group_name_H-M   'P 1'
#
loop_
_entity.id
_entity.type
_entity.pdbx_description
1 polymer ?
#
loop_
_entity_poly.entity_id
_entity_poly.type
_entity_poly.pdbx_seq_one_letter_code
_entity_poly.pdbx_strand_id
1 'polypeptide(L)'
;MAALGLRGKSLLALLVTCLLALSIAGVIGHQVLDGMQNRFGEAYARNLVQLNRERIFAPVSRELALAQRLAGSQLTLAWLQDEQNSQQRELFFREATGFQQSFGGQLYFAASAQSNGYYANGPDQPLSQSPRYTLEPANPRDEWFYQALASNTPYQFNVDRSALTGDLKIWFNVPVRDGERTLGLVGSGIDLGAFVDELIASDRAGTESMVLDAHGSILVHPNQNLVTLNADTSRGRSLATNLLGLLDDMNDAKALRQTMASSREASGEVVTLAVNLDGHPRLLALSWIPELQWFVATTVDLGTAEVVEIRPLLPAIGLLLMLMLGMIAAAAWLVEKRVLKPLRHLRISAQALAAGQHGIPLPSNRDDEIGELSAAFEAMAKQVRRHTAELEDRVQERTRELEQANREMIAAHKKIDDSIDYASLIQSAILPDRQLAEAMGDNLAVLWRPRDVVGGDFYLYRANEQGRLFGIVDCAGHGVPGALMTMLAHAAIDQALDTVGLDDPAQVLTRTDAIIRGMLHEEELAHGLATNLDLGLAFVDTEQRKVIYAGAKIALYYCDGDEVREVRAARRAIADKRPGEYHNSEIELLPKRTFYMTTDGFLDQAGGEHGYGFGNSRFAEMIRQNAQLRPPAQREAFSAELAAYQGDKPQRDDITMLCFRFD
;
A
#
# COMPACT_ATOMS: atom_id res chain seq x y z
N MET A 1 -8.81 27.28 16.00
CA MET A 1 -8.06 26.31 15.16
C MET A 1 -8.76 24.94 15.12
N ALA A 2 -10.00 24.89 14.60
CA ALA A 2 -10.81 23.67 14.54
C ALA A 2 -11.57 23.52 13.20
N ALA A 3 -10.95 23.86 12.07
CA ALA A 3 -11.60 23.78 10.75
C ALA A 3 -10.78 23.12 9.62
N LEU A 4 -9.53 22.72 9.86
CA LEU A 4 -8.71 22.07 8.83
C LEU A 4 -8.64 20.55 9.08
N GLY A 5 -9.13 19.77 8.11
CA GLY A 5 -8.93 18.31 8.06
C GLY A 5 -7.45 17.92 7.92
N LEU A 6 -7.14 16.62 7.95
CA LEU A 6 -5.75 16.11 7.95
C LEU A 6 -4.88 16.71 6.82
N ARG A 7 -5.46 16.89 5.63
CA ARG A 7 -4.83 17.56 4.47
C ARG A 7 -4.35 18.97 4.80
N GLY A 8 -5.21 19.79 5.39
CA GLY A 8 -4.90 21.17 5.74
C GLY A 8 -3.79 21.27 6.78
N LYS A 9 -3.78 20.36 7.77
CA LYS A 9 -2.73 20.30 8.80
C LYS A 9 -1.37 19.92 8.21
N SER A 10 -1.32 18.92 7.33
CA SER A 10 -0.07 18.48 6.67
C SER A 10 0.54 19.56 5.76
N LEU A 11 -0.30 20.27 5.00
CA LEU A 11 0.17 21.35 4.12
C LEU A 11 0.68 22.56 4.91
N LEU A 12 0.02 22.90 6.01
CA LEU A 12 0.46 23.97 6.90
C LEU A 12 1.85 23.65 7.49
N ALA A 13 2.05 22.43 7.98
CA ALA A 13 3.33 21.99 8.57
C ALA A 13 4.47 22.03 7.53
N LEU A 14 4.20 21.58 6.30
CA LEU A 14 5.18 21.66 5.21
C LEU A 14 5.52 23.10 4.85
N LEU A 15 4.52 23.97 4.73
CA LEU A 15 4.72 25.39 4.43
C LEU A 15 5.59 26.07 5.49
N VAL A 16 5.33 25.81 6.78
CA VAL A 16 6.13 26.33 7.89
C VAL A 16 7.58 25.83 7.81
N THR A 17 7.78 24.55 7.49
CA THR A 17 9.13 23.96 7.36
C THR A 17 9.90 24.57 6.18
N CYS A 18 9.24 24.76 5.04
CA CYS A 18 9.83 25.43 3.88
C CYS A 18 10.23 26.87 4.19
N LEU A 19 9.37 27.63 4.90
CA LEU A 19 9.71 28.99 5.32
C LEU A 19 10.91 29.04 6.26
N LEU A 20 11.03 28.08 7.18
CA LEU A 20 12.17 27.96 8.07
C LEU A 20 13.47 27.62 7.30
N ALA A 21 13.41 26.71 6.33
CA ALA A 21 14.57 26.37 5.51
C ALA A 21 15.02 27.58 4.66
N LEU A 22 14.05 28.34 4.12
CA LEU A 22 14.32 29.55 3.33
C LEU A 22 15.00 30.64 4.17
N SER A 23 14.60 30.81 5.44
CA SER A 23 15.24 31.79 6.31
C SER A 23 16.70 31.41 6.63
N ILE A 24 16.97 30.14 6.90
CA ILE A 24 18.34 29.64 7.11
C ILE A 24 19.19 29.83 5.85
N ALA A 25 18.66 29.47 4.67
CA ALA A 25 19.35 29.67 3.40
C ALA A 25 19.64 31.15 3.11
N GLY A 26 18.72 32.04 3.47
CA GLY A 26 18.92 33.49 3.38
C GLY A 26 20.07 33.98 4.25
N VAL A 27 20.17 33.48 5.49
CA VAL A 27 21.28 33.81 6.40
C VAL A 27 22.63 33.31 5.86
N ILE A 28 22.70 32.07 5.36
CA ILE A 28 23.93 31.52 4.77
C ILE A 28 24.30 32.31 3.50
N GLY A 29 23.33 32.61 2.64
CA GLY A 29 23.54 33.39 1.43
C GLY A 29 24.13 34.77 1.73
N HIS A 30 23.62 35.45 2.76
CA HIS A 30 24.17 36.73 3.22
C HIS A 30 25.63 36.59 3.65
N GLN A 31 25.97 35.61 4.49
CA GLN A 31 27.36 35.38 4.93
C GLN A 31 28.32 35.10 3.76
N VAL A 32 27.87 34.36 2.75
CA VAL A 32 28.68 34.05 1.56
C VAL A 32 28.88 35.31 0.70
N LEU A 33 27.84 36.12 0.53
CA LEU A 33 27.92 37.37 -0.24
C LEU A 33 28.91 38.34 0.39
N ASP A 34 28.83 38.52 1.71
CA ASP A 34 29.74 39.39 2.47
C ASP A 34 31.20 38.89 2.34
N GLY A 35 31.41 37.57 2.40
CA GLY A 35 32.73 36.96 2.20
C GLY A 35 33.28 37.12 0.78
N MET A 36 32.42 37.10 -0.24
CA MET A 36 32.82 37.33 -1.64
C MET A 36 33.19 38.79 -1.89
N GLN A 37 32.39 39.74 -1.42
CA GLN A 37 32.65 41.18 -1.62
C GLN A 37 34.04 41.59 -1.10
N ASN A 38 34.43 41.10 0.08
CA ASN A 38 35.74 41.40 0.67
C ASN A 38 36.92 40.85 -0.18
N ARG A 39 36.84 39.59 -0.63
CA ARG A 39 37.91 38.97 -1.43
C ARG A 39 38.02 39.55 -2.82
N PHE A 40 36.89 39.79 -3.49
CA PHE A 40 36.89 40.41 -4.82
C PHE A 40 37.31 41.87 -4.76
N GLY A 41 36.88 42.63 -3.74
CA GLY A 41 37.31 44.01 -3.53
C GLY A 41 38.82 44.12 -3.35
N GLU A 42 39.44 43.22 -2.59
CA GLU A 42 40.90 43.18 -2.43
C GLU A 42 41.63 42.85 -3.74
N ALA A 43 41.19 41.82 -4.46
CA ALA A 43 41.78 41.47 -5.74
C ALA A 43 41.63 42.61 -6.77
N TYR A 44 40.47 43.27 -6.78
CA TYR A 44 40.21 44.41 -7.64
C TYR A 44 41.10 45.61 -7.32
N ALA A 45 41.19 46.00 -6.04
CA ALA A 45 42.05 47.08 -5.57
C ALA A 45 43.53 46.85 -5.93
N ARG A 46 44.03 45.61 -5.73
CA ARG A 46 45.40 45.23 -6.09
C ARG A 46 45.66 45.38 -7.59
N ASN A 47 44.76 44.85 -8.43
CA ASN A 47 44.90 44.93 -9.88
C ASN A 47 44.88 46.38 -10.39
N LEU A 48 44.02 47.23 -9.82
CA LEU A 48 43.89 48.63 -10.23
C LEU A 48 45.15 49.44 -9.88
N VAL A 49 45.71 49.24 -8.68
CA VAL A 49 46.98 49.88 -8.29
C VAL A 49 48.13 49.42 -9.18
N GLN A 50 48.23 48.12 -9.50
CA GLN A 50 49.27 47.62 -10.41
C GLN A 50 49.15 48.27 -11.80
N LEU A 51 47.93 48.36 -12.34
CA LEU A 51 47.69 48.99 -13.63
C LEU A 51 48.07 50.47 -13.63
N ASN A 52 47.65 51.22 -12.61
CA ASN A 52 47.96 52.65 -12.49
C ASN A 52 49.45 52.90 -12.29
N ARG A 53 50.15 52.01 -11.56
CA ARG A 53 51.61 52.04 -11.41
C ARG A 53 52.32 51.96 -12.75
N GLU A 54 51.94 51.00 -13.62
CA GLU A 54 52.53 50.88 -14.96
C GLU A 54 52.24 52.09 -15.85
N ARG A 55 51.02 52.64 -15.77
CA ARG A 55 50.61 53.84 -16.52
C ARG A 55 51.39 55.08 -16.12
N ILE A 56 51.71 55.25 -14.84
CA ILE A 56 52.54 56.37 -14.34
C ILE A 56 54.00 56.18 -14.69
N PHE A 57 54.51 54.98 -14.43
CA PHE A 57 55.94 54.71 -14.50
C PHE A 57 56.51 54.95 -15.90
N ALA A 58 55.85 54.40 -16.94
CA ALA A 58 56.43 54.40 -18.29
C ALA A 58 56.58 55.82 -18.91
N PRO A 59 55.59 56.73 -18.88
CA PRO A 59 55.75 58.08 -19.40
C PRO A 59 56.74 58.92 -18.60
N VAL A 60 56.68 58.85 -17.26
CA VAL A 60 57.51 59.67 -16.36
C VAL A 60 58.98 59.23 -16.41
N SER A 61 59.25 57.92 -16.47
CA SER A 61 60.63 57.40 -16.60
C SER A 61 61.26 57.79 -17.93
N ARG A 62 60.51 57.72 -19.05
CA ARG A 62 60.99 58.17 -20.36
C ARG A 62 61.35 59.65 -20.36
N GLU A 63 60.49 60.48 -19.78
CA GLU A 63 60.67 61.93 -19.67
C GLU A 63 61.89 62.30 -18.83
N LEU A 64 62.05 61.67 -17.66
CA LEU A 64 63.24 61.83 -16.83
C LEU A 64 64.52 61.45 -17.60
N ALA A 65 64.53 60.32 -18.30
CA ALA A 65 65.70 59.86 -19.05
C ALA A 65 66.10 60.84 -20.16
N LEU A 66 65.13 61.42 -20.87
CA LEU A 66 65.37 62.46 -21.88
C LEU A 66 65.90 63.75 -21.25
N ALA A 67 65.35 64.19 -20.10
CA ALA A 67 65.80 65.37 -19.39
C ALA A 67 67.24 65.19 -18.85
N GLN A 68 67.56 64.01 -18.31
CA GLN A 68 68.92 63.64 -17.91
C GLN A 68 69.89 63.65 -19.08
N ARG A 69 69.47 63.16 -20.25
CA ARG A 69 70.29 63.18 -21.46
C ARG A 69 70.53 64.61 -21.97
N LEU A 70 69.54 65.49 -21.90
CA LEU A 70 69.70 66.92 -22.21
C LEU A 70 70.66 67.60 -21.23
N ALA A 71 70.54 67.30 -19.94
CA ALA A 71 71.42 67.84 -18.90
C ALA A 71 72.88 67.38 -19.06
N GLY A 72 73.09 66.12 -19.46
CA GLY A 72 74.42 65.55 -19.72
C GLY A 72 74.99 65.88 -21.10
N SER A 73 74.28 66.63 -21.94
CA SER A 73 74.79 67.00 -23.27
C SER A 73 75.97 67.97 -23.15
N GLN A 74 77.02 67.70 -23.92
CA GLN A 74 78.19 68.58 -24.04
C GLN A 74 77.81 69.98 -24.56
N LEU A 75 76.73 70.13 -25.34
CA LEU A 75 76.28 71.43 -25.81
C LEU A 75 75.60 72.24 -24.70
N THR A 76 74.80 71.57 -23.85
CA THR A 76 74.22 72.18 -22.64
C THR A 76 75.32 72.64 -21.67
N LEU A 77 76.30 71.78 -21.41
CA LEU A 77 77.47 72.09 -20.59
C LEU A 77 78.25 73.29 -21.15
N ALA A 78 78.61 73.25 -22.43
CA ALA A 78 79.40 74.30 -23.07
C ALA A 78 78.70 75.66 -23.01
N TRP A 79 77.39 75.71 -23.27
CA TRP A 79 76.63 76.95 -23.21
C TRP A 79 76.48 77.51 -21.78
N LEU A 80 76.21 76.66 -20.78
CA LEU A 80 76.10 77.12 -19.39
C LEU A 80 77.45 77.45 -18.75
N GLN A 81 78.58 77.00 -19.32
CA GLN A 81 79.92 77.44 -18.93
C GLN A 81 80.25 78.85 -19.44
N ASP A 82 79.79 79.23 -20.63
CA ASP A 82 79.99 80.55 -21.24
C ASP A 82 78.75 81.02 -22.03
N GLU A 83 77.81 81.65 -21.31
CA GLU A 83 76.56 82.15 -21.89
C GLU A 83 76.75 83.28 -22.92
N GLN A 84 77.91 83.95 -22.94
CA GLN A 84 78.19 85.06 -23.85
C GLN A 84 78.59 84.55 -25.25
N ASN A 85 78.95 83.27 -25.37
CA ASN A 85 79.31 82.65 -26.64
C ASN A 85 78.06 82.39 -27.51
N SER A 86 77.89 83.21 -28.55
CA SER A 86 76.74 83.12 -29.47
C SER A 86 76.66 81.78 -30.22
N GLN A 87 77.80 81.16 -30.55
CA GLN A 87 77.85 79.88 -31.26
C GLN A 87 77.40 78.73 -30.37
N GLN A 88 77.89 78.67 -29.12
CA GLN A 88 77.48 77.64 -28.15
C GLN A 88 76.00 77.78 -27.80
N ARG A 89 75.52 79.02 -27.64
CA ARG A 89 74.09 79.32 -27.44
C ARG A 89 73.24 78.77 -28.58
N GLU A 90 73.58 79.08 -29.84
CA GLU A 90 72.79 78.61 -30.99
C GLU A 90 72.76 77.07 -31.07
N LEU A 91 73.91 76.41 -30.81
CA LEU A 91 74.00 74.95 -30.83
C LEU A 91 73.14 74.30 -29.74
N PHE A 92 73.15 74.85 -28.52
CA PHE A 92 72.28 74.38 -27.43
C PHE A 92 70.80 74.51 -27.81
N PHE A 93 70.33 75.68 -28.24
CA PHE A 93 68.92 75.86 -28.58
C PHE A 93 68.47 74.97 -29.75
N ARG A 94 69.37 74.69 -30.71
CA ARG A 94 69.12 73.75 -31.81
C ARG A 94 68.96 72.31 -31.31
N GLU A 95 69.84 71.85 -30.42
CA GLU A 95 69.74 70.51 -29.81
C GLU A 95 68.50 70.40 -28.93
N ALA A 96 68.27 71.39 -28.07
CA ALA A 96 67.13 71.41 -27.15
C ALA A 96 65.79 71.38 -27.89
N THR A 97 65.71 71.96 -29.09
CA THR A 97 64.53 71.84 -29.98
C THR A 97 64.31 70.39 -30.46
N GLY A 98 65.37 69.60 -30.65
CA GLY A 98 65.24 68.17 -30.97
C GLY A 98 64.72 67.35 -29.78
N PHE A 99 65.20 67.67 -28.57
CA PHE A 99 64.65 67.09 -27.34
C PHE A 99 63.20 67.51 -27.11
N GLN A 100 62.87 68.77 -27.39
CA GLN A 100 61.51 69.30 -27.32
C GLN A 100 60.51 68.41 -28.07
N GLN A 101 60.82 68.01 -29.30
CA GLN A 101 59.95 67.14 -30.10
C GLN A 101 59.81 65.71 -29.54
N SER A 102 60.78 65.28 -28.73
CA SER A 102 60.81 63.94 -28.12
C SER A 102 60.13 63.89 -26.74
N PHE A 103 60.07 65.04 -26.05
CA PHE A 103 59.31 65.18 -24.81
C PHE A 103 57.81 65.08 -25.13
N GLY A 104 57.08 64.31 -24.32
CA GLY A 104 55.63 64.15 -24.39
C GLY A 104 54.87 65.45 -24.17
N GLY A 105 55.38 66.37 -23.32
CA GLY A 105 54.82 67.71 -23.17
C GLY A 105 55.22 68.70 -24.27
N GLN A 106 56.06 68.26 -25.22
CA GLN A 106 56.65 69.08 -26.28
C GLN A 106 57.30 70.38 -25.81
N LEU A 107 57.81 70.39 -24.57
CA LEU A 107 58.38 71.57 -23.93
C LEU A 107 59.71 71.23 -23.26
N TYR A 108 60.57 72.22 -23.15
CA TYR A 108 61.76 72.16 -22.29
C TYR A 108 61.99 73.51 -21.63
N PHE A 109 62.74 73.48 -20.54
CA PHE A 109 63.30 74.69 -19.93
C PHE A 109 64.79 74.53 -19.65
N ALA A 110 65.46 75.66 -19.52
CA ALA A 110 66.81 75.80 -19.00
C ALA A 110 66.86 77.00 -18.07
N ALA A 111 67.54 76.87 -16.94
CA ALA A 111 67.70 77.92 -15.95
C ALA A 111 69.17 78.03 -15.57
N SER A 112 69.77 79.19 -15.77
CA SER A 112 71.19 79.40 -15.47
C SER A 112 71.41 79.77 -14.00
N ALA A 113 72.40 79.15 -13.36
CA ALA A 113 72.86 79.57 -12.03
C ALA A 113 73.75 80.83 -12.07
N GLN A 114 74.28 81.21 -13.24
CA GLN A 114 75.13 82.39 -13.39
C GLN A 114 74.31 83.66 -13.66
N SER A 115 73.35 83.60 -14.58
CA SER A 115 72.54 84.76 -14.98
C SER A 115 71.17 84.82 -14.32
N ASN A 116 70.75 83.74 -13.64
CA ASN A 116 69.37 83.53 -13.16
C ASN A 116 68.32 83.60 -14.28
N GLY A 117 68.74 83.52 -15.56
CA GLY A 117 67.83 83.56 -16.69
C GLY A 117 67.05 82.25 -16.80
N TYR A 118 65.71 82.35 -16.86
CA TYR A 118 64.83 81.21 -17.14
C TYR A 118 64.44 81.21 -18.62
N TYR A 119 64.81 80.15 -19.33
CA TYR A 119 64.53 79.93 -20.74
C TYR A 119 63.50 78.80 -20.86
N ALA A 120 62.44 79.00 -21.62
CA ALA A 120 61.43 77.96 -21.86
C ALA A 120 60.87 78.06 -23.27
N ASN A 121 60.70 76.91 -23.91
CA ASN A 121 60.17 76.75 -25.26
C ASN A 121 59.22 75.55 -25.27
N GLY A 122 58.07 75.70 -25.93
CA GLY A 122 56.97 74.74 -25.84
C GLY A 122 55.88 74.99 -26.89
N PRO A 123 54.79 74.21 -26.89
CA PRO A 123 53.68 74.39 -27.83
C PRO A 123 53.05 75.79 -27.69
N ASP A 124 52.97 76.28 -26.46
CA ASP A 124 52.35 77.57 -26.13
C ASP A 124 53.35 78.73 -26.18
N GLN A 125 54.61 78.47 -26.54
CA GLN A 125 55.72 79.42 -26.42
C GLN A 125 56.63 79.37 -27.65
N PRO A 126 56.61 80.38 -28.54
CA PRO A 126 57.45 80.37 -29.73
C PRO A 126 58.93 80.39 -29.36
N LEU A 127 59.77 79.74 -30.17
CA LEU A 127 61.21 79.60 -29.92
C LEU A 127 61.86 80.94 -29.53
N SER A 128 62.42 81.00 -28.33
CA SER A 128 63.18 82.14 -27.80
C SER A 128 64.54 81.66 -27.32
N GLN A 129 65.60 82.36 -27.74
CA GLN A 129 66.95 82.22 -27.19
C GLN A 129 67.27 83.27 -26.11
N SER A 130 66.29 84.13 -25.80
CA SER A 130 66.35 85.11 -24.71
C SER A 130 65.59 84.58 -23.49
N PRO A 131 66.00 84.93 -22.26
CA PRO A 131 65.31 84.50 -21.06
C PRO A 131 63.88 85.06 -21.05
N ARG A 132 62.92 84.24 -20.60
CA ARG A 132 61.51 84.61 -20.42
C ARG A 132 61.35 85.57 -19.24
N TYR A 133 62.09 85.32 -18.16
CA TYR A 133 62.20 86.15 -16.97
C TYR A 133 63.48 85.78 -16.20
N THR A 134 63.80 86.57 -15.18
CA THR A 134 64.93 86.33 -14.27
C THR A 134 64.39 85.77 -12.95
N LEU A 135 64.97 84.68 -12.46
CA LEU A 135 64.59 84.01 -11.22
C LEU A 135 65.06 84.83 -10.01
N GLU A 136 64.20 85.00 -9.01
CA GLU A 136 64.49 85.82 -7.82
C GLU A 136 64.39 84.99 -6.53
N PRO A 137 65.41 84.97 -5.65
CA PRO A 137 65.36 84.18 -4.41
C PRO A 137 64.23 84.58 -3.45
N ALA A 138 63.75 85.81 -3.55
CA ALA A 138 62.66 86.33 -2.71
C ALA A 138 61.26 85.96 -3.24
N ASN A 139 61.14 85.49 -4.49
CA ASN A 139 59.88 85.09 -5.09
C ASN A 139 59.56 83.63 -4.71
N PRO A 140 58.48 83.36 -3.96
CA PRO A 140 58.13 81.99 -3.57
C PRO A 140 57.91 81.03 -4.76
N ARG A 141 57.58 81.55 -5.95
CA ARG A 141 57.41 80.74 -7.17
C ARG A 141 58.73 80.27 -7.79
N ASP A 142 59.86 80.87 -7.42
CA ASP A 142 61.17 80.53 -7.96
C ASP A 142 61.98 79.68 -6.99
N GLU A 143 61.40 79.34 -5.82
CA GLU A 143 62.06 78.59 -4.77
C GLU A 143 62.54 77.21 -5.23
N TRP A 144 61.79 76.56 -6.12
CA TRP A 144 62.14 75.26 -6.70
C TRP A 144 63.54 75.27 -7.34
N PHE A 145 63.93 76.38 -7.98
CA PHE A 145 65.23 76.50 -8.65
C PHE A 145 66.36 76.54 -7.64
N TYR A 146 66.24 77.38 -6.61
CA TYR A 146 67.27 77.53 -5.57
C TYR A 146 67.36 76.28 -4.67
N GLN A 147 66.23 75.62 -4.39
CA GLN A 147 66.22 74.33 -3.70
C GLN A 147 66.90 73.24 -4.52
N ALA A 148 66.67 73.19 -5.83
CA ALA A 148 67.32 72.24 -6.72
C ALA A 148 68.82 72.49 -6.86
N LEU A 149 69.26 73.76 -6.92
CA LEU A 149 70.69 74.12 -6.92
C LEU A 149 71.41 73.71 -5.62
N ALA A 150 70.74 73.85 -4.47
CA ALA A 150 71.29 73.48 -3.17
C ALA A 150 71.24 71.96 -2.90
N SER A 151 70.45 71.22 -3.66
CA SER A 151 70.26 69.78 -3.49
C SER A 151 71.40 68.98 -4.13
N ASN A 152 71.83 67.91 -3.46
CA ASN A 152 72.75 66.95 -4.05
C ASN A 152 72.04 65.80 -4.80
N THR A 153 70.73 65.87 -4.99
CA THR A 153 69.99 64.83 -5.74
C THR A 153 70.28 64.90 -7.25
N PRO A 154 70.27 63.76 -7.96
CA PRO A 154 70.52 63.71 -9.40
C PRO A 154 69.39 64.34 -10.23
N TYR A 155 68.21 64.51 -9.64
CA TYR A 155 67.04 65.18 -10.21
C TYR A 155 66.08 65.53 -9.08
N GLN A 156 65.08 66.37 -9.38
CA GLN A 156 63.94 66.65 -8.53
C GLN A 156 62.67 66.71 -9.37
N PHE A 157 61.54 66.32 -8.79
CA PHE A 157 60.23 66.52 -9.38
C PHE A 157 59.42 67.48 -8.54
N ASN A 158 58.62 68.31 -9.20
CA ASN A 158 57.61 69.08 -8.53
C ASN A 158 56.29 69.12 -9.30
N VAL A 159 55.20 69.07 -8.54
CA VAL A 159 53.86 69.34 -9.06
C VAL A 159 53.55 70.79 -8.79
N ASP A 160 53.43 71.58 -9.86
CA ASP A 160 53.12 73.00 -9.72
C ASP A 160 52.36 73.53 -10.93
N ARG A 161 51.71 74.66 -10.75
CA ARG A 161 51.08 75.40 -11.83
C ARG A 161 52.16 76.10 -12.65
N SER A 162 52.13 75.87 -13.95
CA SER A 162 52.98 76.56 -14.91
C SER A 162 52.91 78.07 -14.69
N ALA A 163 54.05 78.71 -14.43
CA ALA A 163 54.11 80.17 -14.26
C ALA A 163 53.65 80.94 -15.50
N LEU A 164 53.67 80.29 -16.67
CA LEU A 164 53.35 80.87 -17.97
C LEU A 164 51.91 80.59 -18.41
N THR A 165 51.37 79.40 -18.11
CA THR A 165 50.05 78.97 -18.60
C THR A 165 49.02 78.74 -17.48
N GLY A 166 49.46 78.51 -16.24
CA GLY A 166 48.59 78.22 -15.08
C GLY A 166 48.17 76.76 -14.94
N ASP A 167 48.46 75.92 -15.93
CA ASP A 167 48.11 74.49 -15.93
C ASP A 167 48.99 73.70 -14.96
N LEU A 168 48.40 72.68 -14.35
CA LEU A 168 49.08 71.80 -13.39
C LEU A 168 50.02 70.85 -14.15
N LYS A 169 51.32 70.92 -13.87
CA LYS A 169 52.34 70.10 -14.53
C LYS A 169 53.24 69.41 -13.52
N ILE A 170 53.75 68.23 -13.91
CA ILE A 170 54.92 67.62 -13.27
C ILE A 170 56.14 68.18 -13.97
N TRP A 171 56.97 68.91 -13.24
CA TRP A 171 58.24 69.44 -13.72
C TRP A 171 59.39 68.51 -13.35
N PHE A 172 60.30 68.31 -14.31
CA PHE A 172 61.47 67.45 -14.20
C PHE A 172 62.70 68.34 -14.13
N ASN A 173 63.23 68.57 -12.94
CA ASN A 173 64.37 69.46 -12.73
C ASN A 173 65.66 68.64 -12.66
N VAL A 174 66.50 68.74 -13.68
CA VAL A 174 67.77 68.02 -13.72
C VAL A 174 68.94 69.00 -13.65
N PRO A 175 69.82 68.90 -12.65
CA PRO A 175 71.00 69.76 -12.55
C PRO A 175 72.03 69.45 -13.63
N VAL A 176 72.53 70.49 -14.28
CA VAL A 176 73.69 70.44 -15.16
C VAL A 176 74.93 70.67 -14.31
N ARG A 177 75.80 69.67 -14.21
CA ARG A 177 76.98 69.70 -13.36
C ARG A 177 78.27 69.57 -14.16
N ASP A 178 79.25 70.40 -13.80
CA ASP A 178 80.64 70.29 -14.23
C ASP A 178 81.49 69.96 -13.00
N GLY A 179 81.79 68.67 -12.82
CA GLY A 179 82.31 68.12 -11.57
C GLY A 179 81.33 68.34 -10.40
N GLU A 180 81.81 69.00 -9.33
CA GLU A 180 81.02 69.32 -8.13
C GLU A 180 80.20 70.63 -8.28
N ARG A 181 80.39 71.39 -9.37
CA ARG A 181 79.70 72.68 -9.58
C ARG A 181 78.44 72.50 -10.41
N THR A 182 77.29 72.91 -9.87
CA THR A 182 76.04 73.03 -10.64
C THR A 182 76.03 74.34 -11.43
N LEU A 183 75.95 74.25 -12.76
CA LEU A 183 75.96 75.39 -13.68
C LEU A 183 74.54 75.93 -13.94
N GLY A 184 73.53 75.09 -13.76
CA GLY A 184 72.12 75.43 -13.98
C GLY A 184 71.24 74.20 -13.89
N LEU A 185 69.98 74.36 -14.25
CA LEU A 185 69.00 73.29 -14.36
C LEU A 185 68.46 73.22 -15.79
N VAL A 186 68.22 72.03 -16.29
CA VAL A 186 67.41 71.83 -17.49
C VAL A 186 66.34 70.79 -17.22
N GLY A 187 65.30 70.81 -18.02
CA GLY A 187 64.17 69.95 -17.74
C GLY A 187 63.05 70.01 -18.75
N SER A 188 62.01 69.25 -18.46
CA SER A 188 60.75 69.24 -19.18
C SER A 188 59.58 69.28 -18.20
N GLY A 189 58.36 69.34 -18.73
CA GLY A 189 57.13 69.34 -17.96
C GLY A 189 56.08 68.50 -18.68
N ILE A 190 55.45 67.58 -17.96
CA ILE A 190 54.31 66.80 -18.47
C ILE A 190 53.03 67.44 -17.96
N ASP A 191 52.05 67.58 -18.84
CA ASP A 191 50.69 67.97 -18.47
C ASP A 191 50.03 66.89 -17.63
N LEU A 192 49.60 67.26 -16.43
CA LEU A 192 48.96 66.34 -15.50
C LEU A 192 47.47 66.15 -15.81
N GLY A 193 46.85 67.03 -16.61
CA GLY A 193 45.44 66.99 -16.97
C GLY A 193 45.05 65.69 -17.68
N ALA A 194 45.75 65.32 -18.75
CA ALA A 194 45.49 64.07 -19.47
C ALA A 194 45.68 62.83 -18.59
N PHE A 195 46.63 62.89 -17.66
CA PHE A 195 46.91 61.81 -16.72
C PHE A 195 45.83 61.70 -15.63
N VAL A 196 45.34 62.84 -15.13
CA VAL A 196 44.20 62.92 -14.20
C VAL A 196 42.92 62.44 -14.88
N ASP A 197 42.69 62.81 -16.14
CA ASP A 197 41.53 62.35 -16.92
C ASP A 197 41.56 60.82 -17.12
N GLU A 198 42.73 60.22 -17.34
CA GLU A 198 42.87 58.76 -17.42
C GLU A 198 42.66 58.05 -16.07
N LEU A 199 43.12 58.66 -14.96
CA LEU A 199 42.83 58.19 -13.60
C LEU A 199 41.32 58.26 -13.32
N ILE A 200 40.67 59.39 -13.65
CA ILE A 200 39.23 59.60 -13.49
C ILE A 200 38.42 58.65 -14.37
N ALA A 201 38.84 58.43 -15.63
CA ALA A 201 38.16 57.50 -16.53
C ALA A 201 38.28 56.03 -16.08
N SER A 202 39.29 55.71 -15.27
CA SER A 202 39.46 54.39 -14.66
C SER A 202 38.69 54.22 -13.35
N ASP A 203 38.27 55.32 -12.71
CA ASP A 203 37.44 55.27 -11.50
C ASP A 203 36.02 54.81 -11.86
N ARG A 204 35.65 53.67 -11.28
CA ARG A 204 34.26 53.21 -11.27
C ARG A 204 33.60 53.75 -10.00
N ALA A 205 32.27 53.68 -9.95
CA ALA A 205 31.54 54.04 -8.74
C ALA A 205 32.14 53.29 -7.52
N GLY A 206 32.63 54.05 -6.54
CA GLY A 206 33.24 53.51 -5.33
C GLY A 206 34.77 53.31 -5.37
N THR A 207 35.49 53.76 -6.40
CA THR A 207 36.96 53.83 -6.36
C THR A 207 37.48 55.26 -6.45
N GLU A 208 38.62 55.51 -5.80
CA GLU A 208 39.38 56.76 -5.96
C GLU A 208 40.88 56.48 -6.02
N SER A 209 41.53 56.89 -7.11
CA SER A 209 42.97 56.69 -7.32
C SER A 209 43.78 57.97 -7.16
N MET A 210 44.98 57.85 -6.60
CA MET A 210 45.85 58.98 -6.26
C MET A 210 47.34 58.62 -6.32
N VAL A 211 48.19 59.65 -6.43
CA VAL A 211 49.65 59.52 -6.36
C VAL A 211 50.15 60.34 -5.18
N LEU A 212 51.06 59.78 -4.40
CA LEU A 212 51.60 60.39 -3.19
C LEU A 212 53.12 60.52 -3.28
N ASP A 213 53.68 61.53 -2.62
CA ASP A 213 55.12 61.58 -2.38
C ASP A 213 55.54 60.52 -1.34
N ALA A 214 56.84 60.44 -1.07
CA ALA A 214 57.35 59.54 -0.03
C ALA A 214 56.63 59.72 1.32
N HIS A 215 56.18 60.92 1.67
CA HIS A 215 55.62 61.24 2.98
C HIS A 215 54.08 61.25 3.03
N GLY A 216 53.41 60.86 1.95
CA GLY A 216 51.95 60.75 1.88
C GLY A 216 51.26 62.05 1.47
N SER A 217 52.00 63.09 1.08
CA SER A 217 51.43 64.27 0.46
C SER A 217 50.90 63.92 -0.93
N ILE A 218 49.65 64.31 -1.21
CA ILE A 218 48.95 63.95 -2.43
C ILE A 218 49.50 64.81 -3.57
N LEU A 219 50.10 64.18 -4.57
CA LEU A 219 50.66 64.81 -5.77
C LEU A 219 49.65 64.84 -6.91
N VAL A 220 48.80 63.82 -7.01
CA VAL A 220 47.78 63.69 -8.05
C VAL A 220 46.50 63.14 -7.45
N HIS A 221 45.36 63.78 -7.75
CA HIS A 221 44.05 63.37 -7.27
C HIS A 221 42.93 63.90 -8.18
N PRO A 222 41.81 63.16 -8.39
CA PRO A 222 40.63 63.64 -9.12
C PRO A 222 40.11 64.99 -8.59
N ASN A 223 40.01 65.11 -7.27
CA ASN A 223 39.73 66.37 -6.59
C ASN A 223 41.02 67.21 -6.45
N GLN A 224 41.15 68.25 -7.28
CA GLN A 224 42.33 69.13 -7.32
C GLN A 224 42.59 69.89 -6.01
N ASN A 225 41.59 70.06 -5.14
CA ASN A 225 41.77 70.75 -3.85
C ASN A 225 42.62 69.94 -2.85
N LEU A 226 42.81 68.64 -3.11
CA LEU A 226 43.61 67.76 -2.28
C LEU A 226 45.07 67.69 -2.74
N VAL A 227 45.42 68.27 -3.89
CA VAL A 227 46.79 68.23 -4.44
C VAL A 227 47.69 69.22 -3.71
N THR A 228 48.82 68.73 -3.21
CA THR A 228 49.88 69.52 -2.57
C THR A 228 50.68 70.26 -3.64
N LEU A 229 50.76 71.59 -3.55
CA LEU A 229 51.59 72.41 -4.43
C LEU A 229 52.95 72.70 -3.77
N ASN A 230 53.96 73.05 -4.57
CA ASN A 230 55.28 73.40 -4.06
C ASN A 230 55.27 74.45 -2.93
N ALA A 231 54.44 75.49 -3.06
CA ALA A 231 54.33 76.57 -2.08
C ALA A 231 53.90 76.07 -0.69
N ASP A 232 53.19 74.93 -0.60
CA ASP A 232 52.75 74.33 0.65
C ASP A 232 53.91 73.58 1.34
N THR A 233 54.87 73.06 0.58
CA THR A 233 56.02 72.34 1.15
C THR A 233 56.96 73.27 1.93
N SER A 234 57.10 74.52 1.49
CA SER A 234 57.98 75.54 2.09
C SER A 234 57.45 76.15 3.39
N ARG A 235 56.12 76.15 3.61
CA ARG A 235 55.48 76.66 4.85
C ARG A 235 55.10 75.56 5.85
N GLY A 236 55.52 74.33 5.57
CA GLY A 236 55.15 73.13 6.33
C GLY A 236 53.99 72.39 5.66
N ARG A 237 54.10 71.06 5.59
CA ARG A 237 53.14 70.20 4.87
C ARG A 237 51.74 70.30 5.49
N SER A 238 50.75 70.67 4.67
CA SER A 238 49.35 70.72 5.08
C SER A 238 48.80 69.32 5.37
N LEU A 239 48.10 69.16 6.49
CA LEU A 239 47.37 67.94 6.81
C LEU A 239 46.18 67.73 5.85
N ALA A 240 45.63 68.80 5.28
CA ALA A 240 44.47 68.74 4.38
C ALA A 240 44.81 68.17 2.98
N THR A 241 46.09 68.15 2.61
CA THR A 241 46.57 67.61 1.32
C THR A 241 47.46 66.38 1.52
N ASN A 242 47.41 65.77 2.70
CA ASN A 242 48.18 64.58 3.05
C ASN A 242 47.23 63.43 3.41
N LEU A 243 47.42 62.26 2.80
CA LEU A 243 46.53 61.12 2.99
C LEU A 243 46.43 60.72 4.47
N LEU A 244 47.52 60.81 5.24
CA LEU A 244 47.50 60.48 6.68
C LEU A 244 46.62 61.44 7.49
N GLY A 245 46.41 62.67 7.01
CA GLY A 245 45.56 63.68 7.64
C GLY A 245 44.09 63.61 7.19
N LEU A 246 43.80 62.91 6.10
CA LEU A 246 42.44 62.68 5.60
C LEU A 246 41.76 61.48 6.26
N LEU A 247 42.53 60.55 6.85
CA LEU A 247 41.98 59.39 7.54
C LEU A 247 41.23 59.78 8.82
N ASP A 248 40.10 59.13 9.06
CA ASP A 248 39.22 59.42 10.20
C ASP A 248 39.81 58.93 11.54
N ASP A 249 40.61 57.86 11.53
CA ASP A 249 41.22 57.24 12.72
C ASP A 249 42.75 57.42 12.76
N MET A 250 43.27 57.79 13.93
CA MET A 250 44.70 57.88 14.20
C MET A 250 45.43 56.54 14.16
N ASN A 251 44.73 55.44 14.44
CA ASN A 251 45.27 54.10 14.29
C ASN A 251 45.49 53.75 12.81
N ASP A 252 44.53 54.12 11.94
CA ASP A 252 44.65 53.92 10.49
C ASP A 252 45.81 54.75 9.94
N ALA A 253 45.97 56.01 10.38
CA ALA A 253 47.10 56.85 10.00
C ALA A 253 48.46 56.26 10.44
N LYS A 254 48.52 55.65 11.64
CA LYS A 254 49.73 54.96 12.13
C LYS A 254 50.02 53.70 11.32
N ALA A 255 48.99 52.90 11.01
CA ALA A 255 49.11 51.69 10.22
C ALA A 255 49.56 52.02 8.79
N LEU A 256 48.96 53.03 8.15
CA LEU A 256 49.37 53.51 6.84
C LEU A 256 50.84 53.96 6.84
N ARG A 257 51.28 54.72 7.84
CA ARG A 257 52.68 55.16 7.95
C ARG A 257 53.65 53.97 8.02
N GLN A 258 53.31 52.93 8.78
CA GLN A 258 54.11 51.72 8.89
C GLN A 258 54.13 50.96 7.56
N THR A 259 52.97 50.80 6.92
CA THR A 259 52.84 50.14 5.62
C THR A 259 53.62 50.86 4.51
N MET A 260 53.58 52.19 4.49
CA MET A 260 54.38 52.98 3.55
C MET A 260 55.88 52.76 3.80
N ALA A 261 56.33 52.70 5.05
CA ALA A 261 57.74 52.45 5.36
C ALA A 261 58.19 51.06 4.86
N SER A 262 57.41 50.01 5.13
CA SER A 262 57.75 48.64 4.69
C SER A 262 57.64 48.45 3.18
N SER A 263 56.67 49.10 2.51
CA SER A 263 56.49 48.98 1.06
C SER A 263 57.66 49.57 0.26
N ARG A 264 58.44 50.49 0.84
CA ARG A 264 59.67 50.98 0.19
C ARG A 264 60.78 49.94 0.13
N GLU A 265 60.82 49.01 1.10
CA GLU A 265 61.78 47.91 1.12
C GLU A 265 61.37 46.79 0.15
N ALA A 266 60.05 46.55 0.01
CA ALA A 266 59.44 45.58 -0.89
C ALA A 266 58.94 46.23 -2.19
N SER A 267 59.87 46.77 -2.98
CA SER A 267 59.57 47.46 -4.25
C SER A 267 58.69 46.61 -5.19
N GLY A 268 57.63 47.21 -5.73
CA GLY A 268 56.74 46.60 -6.73
C GLY A 268 55.62 45.73 -6.17
N GLU A 269 55.63 45.38 -4.88
CA GLU A 269 54.48 44.71 -4.27
C GLU A 269 53.35 45.70 -4.00
N VAL A 270 52.10 45.21 -4.08
CA VAL A 270 50.92 45.98 -3.67
C VAL A 270 50.50 45.51 -2.29
N VAL A 271 50.40 46.46 -1.36
CA VAL A 271 49.92 46.21 0.00
C VAL A 271 48.53 46.80 0.14
N THR A 272 47.66 46.10 0.87
CA THR A 272 46.28 46.49 1.15
C THR A 272 46.09 46.74 2.64
N LEU A 273 45.27 47.74 2.98
CA LEU A 273 44.94 48.12 4.35
C LEU A 273 43.48 48.58 4.39
N ALA A 274 42.71 48.11 5.38
CA ALA A 274 41.39 48.66 5.65
C ALA A 274 41.53 49.97 6.43
N VAL A 275 40.88 51.03 5.95
CA VAL A 275 40.94 52.37 6.54
C VAL A 275 39.57 53.02 6.54
N ASN A 276 39.31 53.95 7.45
CA ASN A 276 38.14 54.82 7.39
C ASN A 276 38.50 56.16 6.75
N LEU A 277 37.79 56.50 5.68
CA LEU A 277 37.96 57.72 4.92
C LEU A 277 36.58 58.27 4.53
N ASP A 278 36.32 59.54 4.82
CA ASP A 278 35.04 60.22 4.63
C ASP A 278 33.85 59.58 5.38
N GLY A 279 34.10 59.00 6.56
CA GLY A 279 33.08 58.36 7.38
C GLY A 279 32.65 56.96 6.91
N HIS A 280 33.32 56.41 5.89
CA HIS A 280 33.03 55.09 5.33
C HIS A 280 34.25 54.16 5.38
N PRO A 281 34.05 52.86 5.64
CA PRO A 281 35.13 51.88 5.59
C PRO A 281 35.55 51.64 4.13
N ARG A 282 36.81 51.94 3.82
CA ARG A 282 37.40 51.75 2.49
C ARG A 282 38.60 50.83 2.57
N LEU A 283 38.86 50.12 1.48
CA LEU A 283 40.08 49.35 1.30
C LEU A 283 41.09 50.20 0.52
N LEU A 284 42.20 50.56 1.17
CA LEU A 284 43.32 51.27 0.56
C LEU A 284 44.36 50.26 0.07
N ALA A 285 44.64 50.28 -1.23
CA ALA A 285 45.76 49.57 -1.84
C ALA A 285 46.85 50.57 -2.22
N LEU A 286 48.13 50.24 -2.01
CA LEU A 286 49.25 51.11 -2.36
C LEU A 286 50.49 50.34 -2.83
N SER A 287 51.31 50.98 -3.68
CA SER A 287 52.58 50.44 -4.18
C SER A 287 53.62 51.53 -4.40
N TRP A 288 54.89 51.22 -4.12
CA TRP A 288 56.03 52.12 -4.24
C TRP A 288 56.69 52.05 -5.62
N ILE A 289 57.08 53.21 -6.18
CA ILE A 289 57.87 53.35 -7.40
C ILE A 289 59.25 53.93 -7.03
N PRO A 290 60.32 53.11 -6.95
CA PRO A 290 61.64 53.56 -6.50
C PRO A 290 62.26 54.68 -7.35
N GLU A 291 62.10 54.62 -8.67
CA GLU A 291 62.71 55.58 -9.59
C GLU A 291 62.11 56.98 -9.41
N LEU A 292 60.84 57.05 -9.04
CA LEU A 292 60.11 58.31 -8.86
C LEU A 292 60.06 58.76 -7.39
N GLN A 293 60.34 57.86 -6.45
CA GLN A 293 60.15 58.06 -5.01
C GLN A 293 58.68 58.40 -4.65
N TRP A 294 57.74 57.80 -5.37
CA TRP A 294 56.30 58.04 -5.22
C TRP A 294 55.54 56.76 -4.86
N PHE A 295 54.38 56.93 -4.23
CA PHE A 295 53.38 55.88 -4.09
C PHE A 295 52.24 56.08 -5.08
N VAL A 296 51.73 54.98 -5.60
CA VAL A 296 50.44 54.91 -6.28
C VAL A 296 49.47 54.25 -5.33
N ALA A 297 48.33 54.89 -5.07
CA ALA A 297 47.35 54.42 -4.12
C ALA A 297 45.94 54.48 -4.71
N THR A 298 45.10 53.54 -4.32
CA THR A 298 43.68 53.50 -4.70
C THR A 298 42.86 53.11 -3.48
N THR A 299 41.77 53.85 -3.23
CA THR A 299 40.76 53.46 -2.23
C THR A 299 39.57 52.82 -2.94
N VAL A 300 39.00 51.78 -2.33
CA VAL A 300 37.80 51.08 -2.82
C VAL A 300 36.78 51.02 -1.70
N ASP A 301 35.60 51.60 -1.92
CA ASP A 301 34.44 51.44 -1.06
C ASP A 301 33.75 50.11 -1.38
N LEU A 302 33.86 49.16 -0.46
CA LEU A 302 33.30 47.81 -0.62
C LEU A 302 31.76 47.79 -0.59
N GLY A 303 31.12 48.85 -0.08
CA GLY A 303 29.67 48.96 0.00
C GLY A 303 29.01 49.52 -1.26
N THR A 304 29.71 50.34 -2.04
CA THR A 304 29.20 50.97 -3.27
C THR A 304 29.83 50.43 -4.55
N ALA A 305 31.01 49.82 -4.47
CA ALA A 305 31.60 49.17 -5.63
C ALA A 305 30.64 48.08 -6.14
N GLU A 306 30.20 48.21 -7.39
CA GLU A 306 29.32 47.26 -8.10
C GLU A 306 30.06 45.94 -8.40
N VAL A 307 30.64 45.31 -7.38
CA VAL A 307 31.42 44.07 -7.53
C VAL A 307 30.49 42.88 -7.77
N VAL A 308 29.22 42.98 -7.34
CA VAL A 308 28.21 41.93 -7.51
C VAL A 308 26.87 42.53 -7.95
N GLU A 309 26.52 42.39 -9.23
CA GLU A 309 25.17 42.70 -9.69
C GLU A 309 24.18 41.66 -9.09
N ILE A 310 23.21 42.12 -8.30
CA ILE A 310 22.14 41.26 -7.77
C ILE A 310 21.14 40.86 -8.87
N ARG A 311 21.06 41.65 -9.94
CA ARG A 311 20.11 41.46 -11.06
C ARG A 311 20.20 40.08 -11.74
N PRO A 312 21.38 39.50 -12.04
CA PRO A 312 21.50 38.13 -12.54
C PRO A 312 21.11 37.03 -11.52
N LEU A 313 21.00 37.34 -10.22
CA LEU A 313 20.54 36.38 -9.20
C LEU A 313 19.01 36.28 -9.10
N LEU A 314 18.26 37.31 -9.52
CA LEU A 314 16.79 37.31 -9.55
C LEU A 314 16.18 36.08 -10.27
N PRO A 315 16.63 35.66 -11.48
CA PRO A 315 16.10 34.46 -12.11
C PRO A 315 16.42 33.19 -11.32
N ALA A 316 17.57 33.11 -10.65
CA ALA A 316 17.93 31.97 -9.81
C ALA A 316 17.06 31.89 -8.54
N ILE A 317 16.76 33.04 -7.90
CA ILE A 317 15.82 33.13 -6.79
C ILE A 317 14.40 32.74 -7.25
N GLY A 318 13.98 33.22 -8.43
CA GLY A 318 12.71 32.84 -9.04
C GLY A 318 12.61 31.34 -9.32
N LEU A 319 13.67 30.73 -9.84
CA LEU A 319 13.77 29.29 -10.06
C LEU A 319 13.69 28.52 -8.73
N LEU A 320 14.38 28.98 -7.69
CA LEU A 320 14.34 28.37 -6.35
C LEU A 320 12.90 28.41 -5.78
N LEU A 321 12.22 29.55 -5.86
CA LEU A 321 10.84 29.70 -5.42
C LEU A 321 9.88 28.80 -6.22
N MET A 322 10.10 28.68 -7.53
CA MET A 322 9.32 27.79 -8.39
C MET A 322 9.55 26.31 -8.03
N LEU A 323 10.79 25.90 -7.79
CA LEU A 323 11.12 24.55 -7.29
C LEU A 323 10.50 24.28 -5.92
N MET A 324 10.50 25.27 -5.02
CA MET A 324 9.85 25.15 -3.71
C MET A 324 8.34 24.98 -3.85
N LEU A 325 7.69 25.78 -4.70
CA LEU A 325 6.27 25.66 -4.99
C LEU A 325 5.95 24.27 -5.60
N GLY A 326 6.80 23.81 -6.51
CA GLY A 326 6.73 22.47 -7.10
C GLY A 326 6.87 21.37 -6.05
N MET A 327 7.80 21.51 -5.11
CA MET A 327 7.98 20.57 -4.00
C MET A 327 6.75 20.53 -3.09
N ILE A 328 6.18 21.69 -2.75
CA ILE A 328 4.94 21.77 -1.96
C ILE A 328 3.79 21.09 -2.72
N ALA A 329 3.65 21.35 -4.02
CA ALA A 329 2.61 20.71 -4.83
C ALA A 329 2.83 19.19 -4.96
N ALA A 330 4.07 18.74 -5.13
CA ALA A 330 4.44 17.34 -5.20
C ALA A 330 4.19 16.62 -3.87
N ALA A 331 4.50 17.23 -2.74
CA ALA A 331 4.20 16.71 -1.42
C ALA A 331 2.68 16.67 -1.16
N ALA A 332 1.93 17.71 -1.56
CA ALA A 332 0.47 17.71 -1.51
C ALA A 332 -0.13 16.55 -2.30
N TRP A 333 0.35 16.36 -3.52
CA TRP A 333 -0.03 15.25 -4.39
C TRP A 333 0.37 13.90 -3.80
N LEU A 334 1.55 13.81 -3.17
CA LEU A 334 2.04 12.59 -2.53
C LEU A 334 1.17 12.22 -1.33
N VAL A 335 0.82 13.17 -0.46
CA VAL A 335 -0.08 12.94 0.69
C VAL A 335 -1.47 12.52 0.22
N GLU A 336 -2.03 13.16 -0.81
CA GLU A 336 -3.29 12.75 -1.41
C GLU A 336 -3.21 11.31 -1.93
N LYS A 337 -2.15 10.98 -2.68
CA LYS A 337 -1.96 9.66 -3.31
C LYS A 337 -1.61 8.56 -2.31
N ARG A 338 -0.82 8.86 -1.28
CA ARG A 338 -0.26 7.89 -0.32
C ARG A 338 -1.06 7.78 0.96
N VAL A 339 -1.82 8.78 1.37
CA VAL A 339 -2.52 8.77 2.68
C VAL A 339 -4.03 8.86 2.48
N LEU A 340 -4.52 9.93 1.86
CA LEU A 340 -5.96 10.20 1.81
C LEU A 340 -6.71 9.23 0.88
N LYS A 341 -6.20 8.99 -0.33
CA LYS A 341 -6.85 8.09 -1.29
C LYS A 341 -6.97 6.65 -0.74
N PRO A 342 -5.92 6.05 -0.16
CA PRO A 342 -6.04 4.74 0.50
C PRO A 342 -7.06 4.70 1.64
N LEU A 343 -7.06 5.69 2.53
CA LEU A 343 -8.05 5.76 3.63
C LEU A 343 -9.49 5.87 3.10
N ARG A 344 -9.70 6.63 2.01
CA ARG A 344 -11.02 6.73 1.37
C ARG A 344 -11.44 5.40 0.74
N HIS A 345 -10.52 4.66 0.11
CA HIS A 345 -10.78 3.32 -0.42
C HIS A 345 -11.09 2.31 0.69
N LEU A 346 -10.35 2.36 1.81
CA LEU A 346 -10.62 1.51 2.97
C LEU A 346 -12.03 1.77 3.52
N ARG A 347 -12.42 3.04 3.65
CA ARG A 347 -13.78 3.44 4.07
C ARG A 347 -14.87 2.88 3.15
N ILE A 348 -14.69 2.98 1.83
CA ILE A 348 -15.66 2.46 0.85
C ILE A 348 -15.73 0.93 0.92
N SER A 349 -14.58 0.26 1.02
CA SER A 349 -14.50 -1.20 1.11
C SER A 349 -15.17 -1.73 2.38
N ALA A 350 -15.04 -1.00 3.49
CA ALA A 350 -15.71 -1.32 4.73
C ALA A 350 -17.24 -1.19 4.63
N GLN A 351 -17.73 -0.14 3.97
CA GLN A 351 -19.17 0.04 3.73
C GLN A 351 -19.75 -1.05 2.82
N ALA A 352 -19.00 -1.47 1.79
CA ALA A 352 -19.44 -2.55 0.90
C ALA A 352 -19.46 -3.92 1.58
N LEU A 353 -18.48 -4.20 2.45
CA LEU A 353 -18.47 -5.41 3.27
C LEU A 353 -19.70 -5.46 4.19
N ALA A 354 -20.06 -4.34 4.81
CA ALA A 354 -21.26 -4.25 5.65
C ALA A 354 -22.57 -4.45 4.84
N ALA A 355 -22.57 -4.12 3.55
CA ALA A 355 -23.70 -4.33 2.64
C ALA A 355 -23.73 -5.75 2.01
N GLY A 356 -22.87 -6.67 2.45
CA GLY A 356 -22.80 -8.05 1.95
C GLY A 356 -22.14 -8.22 0.59
N GLN A 357 -21.48 -7.19 0.06
CA GLN A 357 -20.75 -7.25 -1.20
C GLN A 357 -19.32 -7.73 -0.97
N HIS A 358 -19.14 -9.04 -1.02
CA HIS A 358 -17.85 -9.71 -0.80
C HIS A 358 -17.03 -9.71 -2.09
N GLY A 359 -16.14 -8.73 -2.27
CA GLY A 359 -15.27 -8.70 -3.45
C GLY A 359 -14.51 -7.41 -3.70
N ILE A 360 -14.71 -6.36 -2.88
CA ILE A 360 -13.94 -5.13 -3.07
C ILE A 360 -12.51 -5.37 -2.60
N PRO A 361 -11.50 -5.25 -3.49
CA PRO A 361 -10.11 -5.42 -3.11
C PRO A 361 -9.70 -4.32 -2.14
N LEU A 362 -9.19 -4.74 -0.97
CA LEU A 362 -8.60 -3.84 -0.01
C LEU A 362 -7.22 -3.42 -0.53
N PRO A 363 -6.79 -2.16 -0.30
CA PRO A 363 -5.46 -1.73 -0.69
C PRO A 363 -4.42 -2.44 0.20
N SER A 364 -3.88 -3.56 -0.28
CA SER A 364 -3.10 -4.54 0.50
C SER A 364 -1.60 -4.57 0.18
N ASN A 365 -1.00 -3.45 -0.22
CA ASN A 365 0.43 -3.40 -0.48
C ASN A 365 1.07 -2.09 -0.01
N ARG A 366 1.17 -1.95 1.31
CA ARG A 366 1.87 -0.85 1.98
C ARG A 366 2.53 -1.38 3.24
N ASP A 367 3.78 -0.98 3.47
CA ASP A 367 4.54 -1.29 4.68
C ASP A 367 4.54 -0.07 5.62
N ASP A 368 3.35 0.47 5.90
CA ASP A 368 3.15 1.59 6.82
C ASP A 368 1.93 1.33 7.73
N GLU A 369 1.62 2.23 8.65
CA GLU A 369 0.53 2.07 9.61
C GLU A 369 -0.84 1.97 8.93
N ILE A 370 -0.98 2.56 7.73
CA ILE A 370 -2.18 2.40 6.90
C ILE A 370 -2.20 1.00 6.28
N GLY A 371 -1.04 0.47 5.90
CA GLY A 371 -0.83 -0.93 5.55
C GLY A 371 -1.21 -1.89 6.67
N GLU A 372 -0.76 -1.64 7.91
CA GLU A 372 -1.14 -2.44 9.08
C GLU A 372 -2.65 -2.38 9.34
N LEU A 373 -3.27 -1.20 9.22
CA LEU A 373 -4.71 -1.04 9.35
C LEU A 373 -5.46 -1.74 8.21
N SER A 374 -4.97 -1.64 6.97
CA SER A 374 -5.48 -2.39 5.83
C SER A 374 -5.35 -3.90 6.07
N ALA A 375 -4.24 -4.37 6.64
CA ALA A 375 -4.00 -5.78 6.94
C ALA A 375 -4.90 -6.28 8.08
N ALA A 376 -5.11 -5.48 9.12
CA ALA A 376 -6.06 -5.79 10.19
C ALA A 376 -7.51 -5.83 9.67
N PHE A 377 -7.89 -4.87 8.82
CA PHE A 377 -9.20 -4.87 8.17
C PHE A 377 -9.35 -6.02 7.17
N GLU A 378 -8.27 -6.40 6.48
CA GLU A 378 -8.22 -7.56 5.60
C GLU A 378 -8.31 -8.86 6.38
N ALA A 379 -7.66 -8.97 7.56
CA ALA A 379 -7.80 -10.10 8.46
C ALA A 379 -9.24 -10.26 8.93
N MET A 380 -9.91 -9.15 9.29
CA MET A 380 -11.33 -9.15 9.64
C MET A 380 -12.21 -9.53 8.44
N ALA A 381 -11.98 -8.95 7.26
CA ALA A 381 -12.73 -9.28 6.04
C ALA A 381 -12.51 -10.74 5.62
N LYS A 382 -11.29 -11.26 5.77
CA LYS A 382 -10.93 -12.66 5.55
C LYS A 382 -11.60 -13.56 6.58
N GLN A 383 -11.69 -13.15 7.84
CA GLN A 383 -12.37 -13.90 8.88
C GLN A 383 -13.88 -13.94 8.64
N VAL A 384 -14.49 -12.84 8.24
CA VAL A 384 -15.91 -12.79 7.86
C VAL A 384 -16.16 -13.66 6.62
N ARG A 385 -15.37 -13.51 5.55
CA ARG A 385 -15.47 -14.37 4.37
C ARG A 385 -15.24 -15.84 4.69
N ARG A 386 -14.27 -16.15 5.54
CA ARG A 386 -13.96 -17.51 5.99
C ARG A 386 -15.13 -18.08 6.80
N HIS A 387 -15.71 -17.32 7.72
CA HIS A 387 -16.90 -17.76 8.44
C HIS A 387 -18.09 -17.98 7.51
N THR A 388 -18.30 -17.09 6.54
CA THR A 388 -19.38 -17.26 5.56
C THR A 388 -19.15 -18.48 4.67
N ALA A 389 -17.93 -18.67 4.15
CA ALA A 389 -17.56 -19.83 3.35
C ALA A 389 -17.59 -21.14 4.16
N GLU A 390 -17.08 -21.15 5.39
CA GLU A 390 -17.16 -22.29 6.30
C GLU A 390 -18.62 -22.65 6.63
N LEU A 391 -19.50 -21.64 6.79
CA LEU A 391 -20.93 -21.88 6.96
C LEU A 391 -21.58 -22.42 5.69
N GLU A 392 -21.26 -21.89 4.52
CA GLU A 392 -21.76 -22.38 3.23
C GLU A 392 -21.29 -23.81 2.94
N ASP A 393 -20.01 -24.10 3.15
CA ASP A 393 -19.42 -25.44 3.02
C ASP A 393 -20.07 -26.41 4.00
N ARG A 394 -20.28 -25.99 5.25
CA ARG A 394 -20.91 -26.83 6.27
C ARG A 394 -22.40 -27.04 5.99
N VAL A 395 -23.11 -26.03 5.49
CA VAL A 395 -24.50 -26.21 5.03
C VAL A 395 -24.54 -27.17 3.85
N GLN A 396 -23.61 -27.06 2.90
CA GLN A 396 -23.55 -27.91 1.73
C GLN A 396 -23.18 -29.36 2.10
N GLU A 397 -22.23 -29.56 3.01
CA GLU A 397 -21.83 -30.86 3.55
C GLU A 397 -23.01 -31.51 4.28
N ARG A 398 -23.67 -30.79 5.19
CA ARG A 398 -24.85 -31.29 5.91
C ARG A 398 -26.02 -31.58 4.99
N THR A 399 -26.21 -30.79 3.93
CA THR A 399 -27.23 -31.06 2.92
C THR A 399 -26.90 -32.35 2.17
N ARG A 400 -25.65 -32.57 1.76
CA ARG A 400 -25.22 -33.81 1.10
C ARG A 400 -25.33 -35.03 2.01
N GLU A 401 -24.94 -34.92 3.27
CA GLU A 401 -25.11 -35.99 4.27
C GLU A 401 -26.59 -36.34 4.44
N LEU A 402 -27.47 -35.33 4.52
CA LEU A 402 -28.90 -35.53 4.67
C LEU A 402 -29.54 -36.17 3.43
N GLU A 403 -29.17 -35.70 2.23
CA GLU A 403 -29.62 -36.30 0.97
C GLU A 403 -29.16 -37.75 0.83
N GLN A 404 -27.93 -38.04 1.26
CA GLN A 404 -27.39 -39.39 1.25
C GLN A 404 -28.14 -40.31 2.23
N ALA A 405 -28.32 -39.88 3.48
CA ALA A 405 -29.06 -40.64 4.48
C ALA A 405 -30.52 -40.88 4.05
N ASN A 406 -31.17 -39.89 3.43
CA ASN A 406 -32.54 -40.04 2.94
C ASN A 406 -32.62 -41.04 1.77
N ARG A 407 -31.67 -40.99 0.83
CA ARG A 407 -31.60 -41.99 -0.25
C ARG A 407 -31.37 -43.40 0.28
N GLU A 408 -30.48 -43.56 1.25
CA GLU A 408 -30.22 -44.85 1.89
C GLU A 408 -31.46 -45.36 2.64
N MET A 409 -32.18 -44.50 3.34
CA MET A 409 -33.44 -44.81 4.02
C MET A 409 -34.50 -45.30 3.03
N ILE A 410 -34.75 -44.56 1.94
CA ILE A 410 -35.74 -44.95 0.92
C ILE A 410 -35.37 -46.29 0.28
N ALA A 411 -34.08 -46.49 -0.04
CA ALA A 411 -33.61 -47.74 -0.61
C ALA A 411 -33.75 -48.92 0.36
N ALA A 412 -33.55 -48.71 1.66
CA ALA A 412 -33.74 -49.73 2.68
C ALA A 412 -35.23 -50.09 2.84
N HIS A 413 -36.13 -49.11 2.90
CA HIS A 413 -37.58 -49.35 2.96
C HIS A 413 -38.08 -50.16 1.77
N LYS A 414 -37.68 -49.75 0.55
CA LYS A 414 -38.07 -50.49 -0.67
C LYS A 414 -37.62 -51.95 -0.62
N LYS A 415 -36.39 -52.22 -0.14
CA LYS A 415 -35.90 -53.59 0.00
C LYS A 415 -36.70 -54.41 1.02
N ILE A 416 -37.19 -53.78 2.09
CA ILE A 416 -38.03 -54.45 3.09
C ILE A 416 -39.37 -54.80 2.46
N ASP A 417 -40.02 -53.85 1.76
CA ASP A 417 -41.29 -54.08 1.09
C ASP A 417 -41.17 -55.21 0.05
N ASP A 418 -40.16 -55.15 -0.82
CA ASP A 418 -39.88 -56.19 -1.82
C ASP A 418 -39.67 -57.58 -1.16
N SER A 419 -39.08 -57.62 0.03
CA SER A 419 -38.84 -58.88 0.78
C SER A 419 -40.12 -59.43 1.42
N ILE A 420 -41.03 -58.56 1.87
CA ILE A 420 -42.33 -58.96 2.44
C ILE A 420 -43.26 -59.47 1.33
N ASP A 421 -43.28 -58.80 0.17
CA ASP A 421 -44.01 -59.27 -1.00
C ASP A 421 -43.52 -60.66 -1.45
N TYR A 422 -42.20 -60.86 -1.45
CA TYR A 422 -41.62 -62.17 -1.74
C TYR A 422 -42.01 -63.24 -0.71
N ALA A 423 -42.08 -62.89 0.58
CA ALA A 423 -42.54 -63.81 1.63
C ALA A 423 -44.01 -64.24 1.42
N SER A 424 -44.86 -63.35 0.89
CA SER A 424 -46.26 -63.68 0.54
C SER A 424 -46.34 -64.74 -0.54
N LEU A 425 -45.48 -64.67 -1.57
CA LEU A 425 -45.40 -65.71 -2.59
C LEU A 425 -45.01 -67.07 -2.00
N ILE A 426 -44.11 -67.11 -1.02
CA ILE A 426 -43.75 -68.35 -0.31
C ILE A 426 -44.93 -68.88 0.48
N GLN A 427 -45.62 -68.02 1.24
CA GLN A 427 -46.79 -68.41 2.03
C GLN A 427 -47.94 -68.90 1.15
N SER A 428 -48.26 -68.22 0.05
CA SER A 428 -49.30 -68.69 -0.87
C SER A 428 -48.94 -70.01 -1.55
N ALA A 429 -47.64 -70.30 -1.77
CA ALA A 429 -47.20 -71.54 -2.39
C ALA A 429 -47.39 -72.79 -1.51
N ILE A 430 -47.47 -72.63 -0.17
CA ILE A 430 -47.77 -73.76 0.73
C ILE A 430 -49.27 -74.08 0.84
N LEU A 431 -50.14 -73.17 0.41
CA LEU A 431 -51.58 -73.36 0.48
C LEU A 431 -52.04 -74.40 -0.56
N PRO A 432 -52.90 -75.36 -0.19
CA PRO A 432 -53.26 -76.48 -1.07
C PRO A 432 -54.38 -76.14 -2.06
N ASP A 433 -54.40 -74.92 -2.61
CA ASP A 433 -55.48 -74.41 -3.49
C ASP A 433 -55.74 -75.31 -4.68
N ARG A 434 -54.67 -75.71 -5.35
CA ARG A 434 -54.76 -76.54 -6.55
C ARG A 434 -55.28 -77.94 -6.20
N GLN A 435 -54.74 -78.56 -5.16
CA GLN A 435 -55.14 -79.90 -4.73
C GLN A 435 -56.61 -79.91 -4.29
N LEU A 436 -57.04 -78.88 -3.56
CA LEU A 436 -58.43 -78.70 -3.14
C LEU A 436 -59.37 -78.51 -4.33
N ALA A 437 -59.03 -77.63 -5.28
CA ALA A 437 -59.83 -77.39 -6.46
C ALA A 437 -59.98 -78.64 -7.35
N GLU A 438 -58.89 -79.39 -7.56
CA GLU A 438 -58.90 -80.64 -8.34
C GLU A 438 -59.71 -81.75 -7.64
N ALA A 439 -59.63 -81.86 -6.30
CA ALA A 439 -60.25 -82.97 -5.58
C ALA A 439 -61.72 -82.75 -5.20
N MET A 440 -62.12 -81.50 -4.94
CA MET A 440 -63.45 -81.17 -4.42
C MET A 440 -64.28 -80.29 -5.36
N GLY A 441 -63.66 -79.55 -6.29
CA GLY A 441 -64.37 -78.65 -7.21
C GLY A 441 -65.38 -77.74 -6.48
N ASP A 442 -66.62 -77.71 -6.97
CA ASP A 442 -67.72 -76.91 -6.39
C ASP A 442 -68.25 -77.39 -5.03
N ASN A 443 -67.69 -78.48 -4.48
CA ASN A 443 -68.06 -79.02 -3.17
C ASN A 443 -67.18 -78.51 -2.02
N LEU A 444 -66.31 -77.53 -2.28
CA LEU A 444 -65.51 -76.85 -1.28
C LEU A 444 -65.35 -75.38 -1.64
N ALA A 445 -65.25 -74.52 -0.63
CA ALA A 445 -64.72 -73.19 -0.78
C ALA A 445 -63.88 -72.77 0.42
N VAL A 446 -62.88 -71.92 0.15
CA VAL A 446 -62.04 -71.31 1.18
C VAL A 446 -62.10 -69.80 1.02
N LEU A 447 -62.36 -69.10 2.13
CA LEU A 447 -62.16 -67.67 2.28
C LEU A 447 -60.88 -67.50 3.09
N TRP A 448 -59.81 -67.05 2.45
CA TRP A 448 -58.55 -66.72 3.10
C TRP A 448 -58.19 -65.28 2.78
N ARG A 449 -58.03 -64.46 3.83
CA ARG A 449 -57.76 -63.03 3.72
C ARG A 449 -56.81 -62.61 4.84
N PRO A 450 -55.50 -62.57 4.60
CA PRO A 450 -54.55 -62.05 5.57
C PRO A 450 -54.81 -60.55 5.82
N ARG A 451 -54.47 -60.08 7.01
CA ARG A 451 -54.66 -58.70 7.46
C ARG A 451 -53.60 -57.76 6.88
N ASP A 452 -52.36 -58.23 6.84
CA ASP A 452 -51.23 -57.57 6.19
C ASP A 452 -50.90 -58.32 4.87
N VAL A 453 -49.73 -58.09 4.26
CA VAL A 453 -49.30 -58.80 3.03
C VAL A 453 -49.10 -60.31 3.25
N VAL A 454 -48.78 -60.69 4.49
CA VAL A 454 -48.65 -62.08 4.97
C VAL A 454 -49.34 -62.20 6.33
N GLY A 455 -49.86 -63.39 6.65
CA GLY A 455 -50.64 -63.65 7.88
C GLY A 455 -50.12 -64.82 8.71
N GLY A 456 -50.72 -65.10 9.86
CA GLY A 456 -50.54 -66.32 10.66
C GLY A 456 -51.42 -67.48 10.20
N ASP A 457 -52.53 -67.16 9.54
CA ASP A 457 -53.53 -68.13 9.11
C ASP A 457 -53.15 -68.95 7.86
N PHE A 458 -53.47 -70.24 7.87
CA PHE A 458 -53.45 -71.10 6.67
C PHE A 458 -54.43 -72.26 6.76
N TYR A 459 -54.58 -73.00 5.67
CA TYR A 459 -55.45 -74.18 5.58
C TYR A 459 -54.73 -75.35 4.96
N LEU A 460 -55.24 -76.54 5.28
CA LEU A 460 -54.61 -77.81 5.01
C LEU A 460 -55.55 -78.75 4.27
N TYR A 461 -54.96 -79.55 3.38
CA TYR A 461 -55.64 -80.62 2.68
C TYR A 461 -54.67 -81.77 2.40
N ARG A 462 -55.04 -82.97 2.83
CA ARG A 462 -54.32 -84.20 2.49
C ARG A 462 -55.34 -85.28 2.14
N ALA A 463 -55.01 -86.16 1.22
CA ALA A 463 -55.86 -87.28 0.84
C ALA A 463 -55.00 -88.54 0.69
N ASN A 464 -55.52 -89.66 1.14
CA ASN A 464 -54.99 -90.99 0.90
C ASN A 464 -56.12 -91.93 0.46
N GLU A 465 -55.85 -93.22 0.34
CA GLU A 465 -56.87 -94.22 -0.03
C GLU A 465 -58.01 -94.33 1.01
N GLN A 466 -57.74 -94.01 2.29
CA GLN A 466 -58.70 -94.15 3.39
C GLN A 466 -59.65 -92.95 3.50
N GLY A 467 -59.24 -91.77 3.07
CA GLY A 467 -60.06 -90.58 3.21
C GLY A 467 -59.33 -89.28 2.94
N ARG A 468 -59.97 -88.17 3.34
CA ARG A 468 -59.54 -86.81 3.06
C ARG A 468 -59.51 -85.99 4.34
N LEU A 469 -58.37 -85.41 4.67
CA LEU A 469 -58.20 -84.51 5.80
C LEU A 469 -58.30 -83.05 5.35
N PHE A 470 -59.13 -82.27 6.03
CA PHE A 470 -59.24 -80.83 5.89
C PHE A 470 -58.83 -80.15 7.20
N GLY A 471 -58.20 -78.99 7.11
CA GLY A 471 -57.85 -78.24 8.31
C GLY A 471 -57.73 -76.75 8.08
N ILE A 472 -57.86 -76.00 9.16
CA ILE A 472 -57.50 -74.59 9.23
C ILE A 472 -56.65 -74.37 10.48
N VAL A 473 -55.73 -73.41 10.38
CA VAL A 473 -54.73 -73.12 11.39
C VAL A 473 -54.63 -71.61 11.52
N ASP A 474 -54.54 -71.14 12.77
CA ASP A 474 -54.34 -69.74 13.14
C ASP A 474 -53.14 -69.68 14.07
N CYS A 475 -52.03 -69.15 13.57
CA CYS A 475 -50.80 -68.99 14.33
C CYS A 475 -50.78 -67.65 15.05
N ALA A 476 -50.24 -67.62 16.27
CA ALA A 476 -50.16 -66.38 17.03
C ALA A 476 -49.37 -65.28 16.30
N GLY A 477 -49.99 -64.11 16.22
CA GLY A 477 -49.46 -62.92 15.58
C GLY A 477 -49.79 -62.85 14.08
N HIS A 478 -49.79 -61.64 13.54
CA HIS A 478 -50.03 -61.35 12.13
C HIS A 478 -48.74 -60.79 11.49
N GLY A 479 -48.72 -60.61 10.17
CA GLY A 479 -47.55 -60.08 9.46
C GLY A 479 -46.38 -61.07 9.45
N VAL A 480 -45.15 -60.57 9.34
CA VAL A 480 -43.96 -61.43 9.14
C VAL A 480 -43.75 -62.49 10.24
N PRO A 481 -43.90 -62.19 11.55
CA PRO A 481 -43.76 -63.22 12.59
C PRO A 481 -44.83 -64.32 12.49
N GLY A 482 -46.09 -63.94 12.20
CA GLY A 482 -47.19 -64.89 11.96
C GLY A 482 -46.87 -65.82 10.78
N ALA A 483 -46.38 -65.25 9.67
CA ALA A 483 -46.03 -66.02 8.48
C ALA A 483 -44.89 -67.02 8.69
N LEU A 484 -43.90 -66.68 9.53
CA LEU A 484 -42.86 -67.65 9.92
C LEU A 484 -43.43 -68.79 10.77
N MET A 485 -44.37 -68.48 11.67
CA MET A 485 -45.07 -69.48 12.45
C MET A 485 -45.95 -70.38 11.57
N THR A 486 -46.61 -69.84 10.53
CA THR A 486 -47.33 -70.62 9.52
C THR A 486 -46.43 -71.68 8.87
N MET A 487 -45.21 -71.33 8.46
CA MET A 487 -44.28 -72.28 7.83
C MET A 487 -43.84 -73.38 8.81
N LEU A 488 -43.54 -73.00 10.06
CA LEU A 488 -43.16 -73.95 11.10
C LEU A 488 -44.31 -74.92 11.43
N ALA A 489 -45.51 -74.36 11.63
CA ALA A 489 -46.71 -75.11 11.93
C ALA A 489 -47.06 -76.07 10.78
N HIS A 490 -46.99 -75.60 9.53
CA HIS A 490 -47.23 -76.45 8.36
C HIS A 490 -46.28 -77.65 8.33
N ALA A 491 -44.97 -77.43 8.54
CA ALA A 491 -43.99 -78.52 8.58
C ALA A 491 -44.20 -79.48 9.77
N ALA A 492 -44.53 -78.94 10.94
CA ALA A 492 -44.81 -79.76 12.13
C ALA A 492 -46.07 -80.62 11.96
N ILE A 493 -47.12 -80.07 11.33
CA ILE A 493 -48.35 -80.79 11.04
C ILE A 493 -48.10 -81.86 9.98
N ASP A 494 -47.37 -81.57 8.90
CA ASP A 494 -47.01 -82.57 7.90
C ASP A 494 -46.22 -83.73 8.52
N GLN A 495 -45.23 -83.43 9.37
CA GLN A 495 -44.48 -84.47 10.08
C GLN A 495 -45.37 -85.28 11.04
N ALA A 496 -46.33 -84.63 11.71
CA ALA A 496 -47.29 -85.31 12.57
C ALA A 496 -48.17 -86.26 11.77
N LEU A 497 -48.68 -85.81 10.61
CA LEU A 497 -49.49 -86.60 9.69
C LEU A 497 -48.72 -87.81 9.13
N ASP A 498 -47.46 -87.63 8.76
CA ASP A 498 -46.61 -88.73 8.28
C ASP A 498 -46.34 -89.79 9.37
N THR A 499 -46.33 -89.37 10.64
CA THR A 499 -46.06 -90.27 11.78
C THR A 499 -47.32 -91.01 12.24
N VAL A 500 -48.46 -90.31 12.27
CA VAL A 500 -49.69 -90.75 12.92
C VAL A 500 -50.70 -91.32 11.93
N GLY A 501 -50.70 -90.82 10.68
CA GLY A 501 -51.77 -91.08 9.71
C GLY A 501 -52.80 -89.95 9.67
N LEU A 502 -53.72 -90.02 8.70
CA LEU A 502 -54.76 -88.99 8.50
C LEU A 502 -56.02 -89.24 9.35
N ASP A 503 -56.23 -90.47 9.82
CA ASP A 503 -57.50 -90.96 10.39
C ASP A 503 -57.66 -90.71 11.89
N ASP A 504 -56.64 -90.21 12.58
CA ASP A 504 -56.71 -89.77 13.99
C ASP A 504 -56.31 -88.28 14.17
N PRO A 505 -57.23 -87.33 13.91
CA PRO A 505 -56.98 -85.90 14.10
C PRO A 505 -56.49 -85.52 15.50
N ALA A 506 -57.03 -86.10 16.58
CA ALA A 506 -56.62 -85.79 17.95
C ALA A 506 -55.17 -86.18 18.25
N GLN A 507 -54.73 -87.33 17.74
CA GLN A 507 -53.35 -87.76 17.87
C GLN A 507 -52.41 -86.89 17.01
N VAL A 508 -52.86 -86.44 15.83
CA VAL A 508 -52.14 -85.45 15.02
C VAL A 508 -51.97 -84.14 15.81
N LEU A 509 -53.01 -83.58 16.42
CA LEU A 509 -52.91 -82.39 17.27
C LEU A 509 -51.90 -82.58 18.41
N THR A 510 -51.98 -83.71 19.11
CA THR A 510 -51.07 -84.04 20.23
C THR A 510 -49.62 -84.13 19.75
N ARG A 511 -49.39 -84.73 18.57
CA ARG A 511 -48.06 -84.87 18.00
C ARG A 511 -47.52 -83.53 17.50
N THR A 512 -48.35 -82.72 16.87
CA THR A 512 -48.01 -81.35 16.46
C THR A 512 -47.61 -80.50 17.65
N ASP A 513 -48.36 -80.55 18.77
CA ASP A 513 -48.01 -79.85 20.02
C ASP A 513 -46.63 -80.25 20.54
N ALA A 514 -46.33 -81.55 20.56
CA ALA A 514 -45.02 -82.03 20.98
C ALA A 514 -43.88 -81.57 20.04
N ILE A 515 -44.11 -81.58 18.71
CA ILE A 515 -43.11 -81.16 17.72
C ILE A 515 -42.82 -79.66 17.85
N ILE A 516 -43.85 -78.82 17.91
CA ILE A 516 -43.68 -77.37 17.97
C ILE A 516 -42.99 -76.94 19.27
N ARG A 517 -43.35 -77.53 20.41
CA ARG A 517 -42.63 -77.30 21.68
C ARG A 517 -41.16 -77.73 21.62
N GLY A 518 -40.86 -78.80 20.88
CA GLY A 518 -39.49 -79.24 20.66
C GLY A 518 -38.70 -78.33 19.72
N MET A 519 -39.38 -77.66 18.77
CA MET A 519 -38.76 -76.69 17.87
C MET A 519 -38.54 -75.33 18.55
N LEU A 520 -39.44 -74.93 19.46
CA LEU A 520 -39.44 -73.63 20.13
C LEU A 520 -39.15 -73.80 21.63
N HIS A 521 -37.88 -73.73 22.02
CA HIS A 521 -37.46 -73.83 23.42
C HIS A 521 -37.73 -72.50 24.16
N GLU A 522 -38.60 -72.53 25.20
CA GLU A 522 -39.08 -71.33 25.91
C GLU A 522 -37.98 -70.51 26.63
N GLU A 523 -36.82 -71.08 26.96
CA GLU A 523 -35.75 -70.37 27.70
C GLU A 523 -34.94 -69.37 26.85
N GLU A 524 -34.97 -69.50 25.52
CA GLU A 524 -34.19 -68.65 24.59
C GLU A 524 -35.02 -67.57 23.87
N LEU A 525 -36.34 -67.58 24.06
CA LEU A 525 -37.25 -66.62 23.44
C LEU A 525 -37.36 -65.35 24.29
N ALA A 526 -37.17 -64.18 23.65
CA ALA A 526 -37.37 -62.89 24.30
C ALA A 526 -38.79 -62.78 24.88
N HIS A 527 -38.93 -62.18 26.07
CA HIS A 527 -40.23 -62.02 26.73
C HIS A 527 -41.23 -61.32 25.79
N GLY A 528 -42.28 -62.03 25.37
CA GLY A 528 -43.40 -61.45 24.61
C GLY A 528 -43.66 -62.03 23.23
N LEU A 529 -42.90 -63.02 22.73
CA LEU A 529 -43.28 -63.75 21.51
C LEU A 529 -44.41 -64.73 21.83
N ALA A 530 -45.56 -64.56 21.19
CA ALA A 530 -46.65 -65.54 21.25
C ALA A 530 -46.37 -66.63 20.20
N THR A 531 -46.30 -67.89 20.64
CA THR A 531 -45.93 -69.05 19.80
C THR A 531 -47.03 -70.11 19.75
N ASN A 532 -48.17 -69.83 20.39
CA ASN A 532 -49.32 -70.72 20.37
C ASN A 532 -49.99 -70.68 18.99
N LEU A 533 -50.72 -71.74 18.67
CA LEU A 533 -51.56 -71.76 17.48
C LEU A 533 -52.86 -72.50 17.74
N ASP A 534 -53.91 -72.08 17.06
CA ASP A 534 -55.20 -72.75 17.05
C ASP A 534 -55.29 -73.59 15.78
N LEU A 535 -55.88 -74.79 15.88
CA LEU A 535 -55.83 -75.79 14.81
C LEU A 535 -57.08 -76.65 14.84
N GLY A 536 -57.82 -76.68 13.73
CA GLY A 536 -58.96 -77.57 13.53
C GLY A 536 -58.67 -78.58 12.42
N LEU A 537 -58.91 -79.87 12.67
CA LEU A 537 -58.67 -80.95 11.71
C LEU A 537 -59.91 -81.86 11.60
N ALA A 538 -60.38 -82.07 10.38
CA ALA A 538 -61.52 -82.92 10.05
C ALA A 538 -61.12 -83.96 9.00
N PHE A 539 -61.06 -85.23 9.39
CA PHE A 539 -60.84 -86.36 8.50
C PHE A 539 -62.18 -86.93 8.02
N VAL A 540 -62.36 -87.01 6.71
CA VAL A 540 -63.57 -87.53 6.06
C VAL A 540 -63.26 -88.90 5.49
N ASP A 541 -63.84 -89.92 6.12
CA ASP A 541 -63.85 -91.29 5.64
C ASP A 541 -65.12 -91.50 4.80
N THR A 542 -64.93 -91.56 3.48
CA THR A 542 -66.03 -91.76 2.53
C THR A 542 -66.54 -93.20 2.49
N GLU A 543 -65.72 -94.19 2.88
CA GLU A 543 -66.12 -95.59 2.89
C GLU A 543 -67.02 -95.91 4.08
N GLN A 544 -66.62 -95.46 5.28
CA GLN A 544 -67.40 -95.61 6.51
C GLN A 544 -68.46 -94.51 6.68
N ARG A 545 -68.49 -93.54 5.77
CA ARG A 545 -69.39 -92.37 5.79
C ARG A 545 -69.37 -91.67 7.15
N LYS A 546 -68.18 -91.27 7.60
CA LYS A 546 -68.02 -90.49 8.84
C LYS A 546 -66.98 -89.39 8.69
N VAL A 547 -67.15 -88.35 9.50
CA VAL A 547 -66.20 -87.26 9.70
C VAL A 547 -65.67 -87.38 11.13
N ILE A 548 -64.37 -87.60 11.26
CA ILE A 548 -63.66 -87.59 12.53
C ILE A 548 -63.04 -86.20 12.70
N TYR A 549 -63.33 -85.54 13.81
CA TYR A 549 -62.88 -84.17 14.04
C TYR A 549 -62.19 -84.00 15.39
N ALA A 550 -61.09 -83.26 15.40
CA ALA A 550 -60.50 -82.72 16.62
C ALA A 550 -60.03 -81.28 16.37
N GLY A 551 -60.15 -80.44 17.40
CA GLY A 551 -59.72 -79.04 17.32
C GLY A 551 -59.09 -78.54 18.61
N ALA A 552 -58.13 -77.63 18.46
CA ALA A 552 -57.56 -76.77 19.47
C ALA A 552 -58.06 -75.34 19.21
N LYS A 553 -58.98 -74.85 20.05
CA LYS A 553 -59.68 -73.56 19.99
C LYS A 553 -60.50 -73.22 18.73
N ILE A 554 -60.22 -73.81 17.58
CA ILE A 554 -61.08 -73.76 16.39
C ILE A 554 -62.14 -74.85 16.51
N ALA A 555 -63.42 -74.50 16.37
CA ALA A 555 -64.55 -75.44 16.39
C ALA A 555 -64.98 -75.87 14.97
N LEU A 556 -65.65 -77.03 14.86
CA LEU A 556 -66.27 -77.49 13.60
C LEU A 556 -67.78 -77.26 13.67
N TYR A 557 -68.28 -76.51 12.71
CA TYR A 557 -69.72 -76.36 12.50
C TYR A 557 -70.16 -77.28 11.37
N TYR A 558 -71.38 -77.80 11.46
CA TYR A 558 -71.99 -78.49 10.34
C TYR A 558 -73.49 -78.21 10.29
N CYS A 559 -74.03 -78.20 9.07
CA CYS A 559 -75.43 -77.91 8.82
C CYS A 559 -76.04 -78.90 7.83
N ASP A 560 -77.19 -79.46 8.21
CA ASP A 560 -78.00 -80.36 7.38
C ASP A 560 -78.98 -79.63 6.44
N GLY A 561 -78.84 -78.30 6.36
CA GLY A 561 -79.71 -77.43 5.57
C GLY A 561 -80.78 -76.69 6.37
N ASP A 562 -81.03 -77.09 7.62
CA ASP A 562 -82.00 -76.46 8.54
C ASP A 562 -81.40 -76.14 9.92
N GLU A 563 -80.68 -77.07 10.55
CA GLU A 563 -80.08 -76.91 11.87
C GLU A 563 -78.55 -76.83 11.78
N VAL A 564 -77.94 -75.88 12.50
CA VAL A 564 -76.49 -75.75 12.64
C VAL A 564 -76.05 -76.33 13.97
N ARG A 565 -75.09 -77.25 13.92
CA ARG A 565 -74.51 -77.88 15.11
C ARG A 565 -73.02 -77.54 15.20
N GLU A 566 -72.54 -77.45 16.43
CA GLU A 566 -71.15 -77.13 16.74
C GLU A 566 -70.51 -78.29 17.49
N VAL A 567 -69.37 -78.75 16.98
CA VAL A 567 -68.47 -79.65 17.69
C VAL A 567 -67.36 -78.81 18.32
N ARG A 568 -67.41 -78.71 19.64
CA ARG A 568 -66.51 -77.86 20.42
C ARG A 568 -65.07 -78.37 20.36
N ALA A 569 -64.15 -77.43 20.17
CA ALA A 569 -62.73 -77.64 20.29
C ALA A 569 -62.28 -77.80 21.76
N ALA A 570 -61.09 -78.36 21.96
CA ALA A 570 -60.37 -78.20 23.21
C ALA A 570 -60.08 -76.71 23.45
N ARG A 571 -60.21 -76.26 24.70
CA ARG A 571 -59.99 -74.84 25.08
C ARG A 571 -58.53 -74.40 25.03
N ARG A 572 -57.59 -75.35 24.93
CA ARG A 572 -56.16 -75.08 24.92
C ARG A 572 -55.65 -75.05 23.48
N ALA A 573 -54.88 -74.02 23.17
CA ALA A 573 -54.15 -73.92 21.92
C ALA A 573 -53.02 -74.97 21.87
N ILE A 574 -52.52 -75.22 20.67
CA ILE A 574 -51.24 -75.91 20.46
C ILE A 574 -50.12 -74.96 20.93
N ALA A 575 -49.07 -75.51 21.51
CA ALA A 575 -47.94 -74.80 22.11
C ALA A 575 -48.33 -73.76 23.19
N ASP A 576 -49.49 -73.94 23.86
CA ASP A 576 -49.88 -73.15 25.04
C ASP A 576 -48.97 -73.46 26.25
N LYS A 577 -48.98 -72.66 27.33
CA LYS A 577 -48.08 -72.84 28.50
C LYS A 577 -48.15 -74.22 29.16
N ARG A 578 -49.26 -74.94 28.99
CA ARG A 578 -49.43 -76.30 29.48
C ARG A 578 -49.87 -77.20 28.32
N PRO A 579 -49.36 -78.44 28.23
CA PRO A 579 -49.81 -79.39 27.22
C PRO A 579 -51.33 -79.53 27.18
N GLY A 580 -51.87 -79.60 25.96
CA GLY A 580 -53.29 -79.82 25.72
C GLY A 580 -53.65 -81.30 25.72
N GLU A 581 -54.92 -81.61 26.00
CA GLU A 581 -55.51 -82.93 25.75
C GLU A 581 -56.58 -82.74 24.66
N TYR A 582 -56.48 -83.54 23.60
CA TYR A 582 -57.34 -83.46 22.42
C TYR A 582 -58.08 -84.78 22.23
N HIS A 583 -59.34 -84.72 21.78
CA HIS A 583 -60.19 -85.89 21.59
C HIS A 583 -60.92 -85.83 20.25
N ASN A 584 -61.06 -86.99 19.61
CA ASN A 584 -61.84 -87.13 18.38
C ASN A 584 -63.33 -87.14 18.69
N SER A 585 -64.08 -86.43 17.85
CA SER A 585 -65.53 -86.51 17.78
C SER A 585 -65.91 -87.09 16.42
N GLU A 586 -66.75 -88.12 16.42
CA GLU A 586 -67.25 -88.73 15.19
C GLU A 586 -68.63 -88.16 14.83
N ILE A 587 -68.78 -87.80 13.56
CA ILE A 587 -69.99 -87.20 12.99
C ILE A 587 -70.34 -88.00 11.74
N GLU A 588 -71.61 -88.36 11.56
CA GLU A 588 -72.03 -89.10 10.36
C GLU A 588 -71.88 -88.24 9.08
N LEU A 589 -71.46 -88.85 7.97
CA LEU A 589 -71.35 -88.19 6.66
C LEU A 589 -72.65 -88.38 5.87
N LEU A 590 -73.57 -87.42 6.04
CA LEU A 590 -74.86 -87.41 5.35
C LEU A 590 -74.82 -86.56 4.07
N PRO A 591 -75.57 -86.93 3.01
CA PRO A 591 -75.74 -86.10 1.82
C PRO A 591 -76.26 -84.71 2.19
N LYS A 592 -75.82 -83.68 1.45
CA LYS A 592 -76.21 -82.27 1.65
C LYS A 592 -75.74 -81.61 2.96
N ARG A 593 -75.06 -82.35 3.84
CA ARG A 593 -74.43 -81.79 5.04
C ARG A 593 -73.19 -80.99 4.66
N THR A 594 -73.19 -79.70 4.98
CA THR A 594 -72.01 -78.85 4.77
C THR A 594 -71.29 -78.65 6.11
N PHE A 595 -69.98 -78.77 6.09
CA PHE A 595 -69.09 -78.58 7.23
C PHE A 595 -68.32 -77.28 7.08
N TYR A 596 -68.04 -76.60 8.20
CA TYR A 596 -67.41 -75.29 8.25
C TYR A 596 -66.42 -75.22 9.39
N MET A 597 -65.25 -74.67 9.12
CA MET A 597 -64.30 -74.24 10.15
C MET A 597 -63.94 -72.79 9.86
N THR A 598 -63.78 -71.99 10.91
CA THR A 598 -63.31 -70.60 10.80
C THR A 598 -62.30 -70.29 11.89
N THR A 599 -61.31 -69.46 11.58
CA THR A 599 -60.41 -68.83 12.56
C THR A 599 -61.13 -67.69 13.26
N ASP A 600 -60.55 -67.21 14.36
CA ASP A 600 -61.22 -66.20 15.18
C ASP A 600 -61.34 -64.85 14.48
N GLY A 601 -60.47 -64.54 13.50
CA GLY A 601 -60.52 -63.28 12.77
C GLY A 601 -61.85 -63.01 12.06
N PHE A 602 -62.57 -64.06 11.60
CA PHE A 602 -63.93 -63.88 11.08
C PHE A 602 -64.90 -63.47 12.19
N LEU A 603 -64.84 -64.15 13.32
CA LEU A 603 -65.76 -64.01 14.45
C LEU A 603 -65.49 -62.72 15.23
N ASP A 604 -64.23 -62.30 15.31
CA ASP A 604 -63.76 -61.15 16.07
C ASP A 604 -63.67 -59.88 15.22
N GLN A 605 -63.96 -59.98 13.91
CA GLN A 605 -64.03 -58.82 13.02
C GLN A 605 -65.02 -57.80 13.60
N ALA A 606 -64.48 -56.65 13.97
CA ALA A 606 -65.26 -55.56 14.53
C ALA A 606 -66.15 -54.96 13.44
N GLY A 607 -67.43 -54.75 13.77
CA GLY A 607 -68.42 -54.27 12.81
C GLY A 607 -69.78 -53.93 13.43
N GLY A 608 -70.75 -53.70 12.57
CA GLY A 608 -72.10 -53.24 12.91
C GLY A 608 -72.13 -51.87 13.58
N GLU A 609 -73.30 -51.46 14.05
CA GLU A 609 -73.52 -50.14 14.65
C GLU A 609 -72.69 -49.88 15.92
N HIS A 610 -72.39 -50.94 16.67
CA HIS A 610 -71.75 -50.85 17.99
C HIS A 610 -70.25 -51.21 17.96
N GLY A 611 -69.75 -51.76 16.85
CA GLY A 611 -68.35 -52.17 16.72
C GLY A 611 -67.97 -53.45 17.44
N TYR A 612 -68.93 -54.30 17.77
CA TYR A 612 -68.67 -55.61 18.36
C TYR A 612 -68.09 -56.58 17.32
N GLY A 613 -67.50 -57.67 17.79
CA GLY A 613 -67.15 -58.80 16.92
C GLY A 613 -68.39 -59.40 16.27
N PHE A 614 -68.24 -59.95 15.06
CA PHE A 614 -69.29 -60.64 14.32
C PHE A 614 -69.99 -61.69 15.20
N GLY A 615 -69.19 -62.53 15.85
CA GLY A 615 -69.57 -63.44 16.91
C GLY A 615 -70.24 -64.74 16.44
N ASN A 616 -70.17 -65.76 17.31
CA ASN A 616 -70.64 -67.12 17.02
C ASN A 616 -72.13 -67.20 16.66
N SER A 617 -72.98 -66.41 17.30
CA SER A 617 -74.43 -66.45 17.04
C SER A 617 -74.79 -65.95 15.65
N ARG A 618 -74.11 -64.91 15.15
CA ARG A 618 -74.30 -64.44 13.77
C ARG A 618 -73.70 -65.41 12.78
N PHE A 619 -72.55 -65.98 13.10
CA PHE A 619 -71.91 -66.98 12.27
C PHE A 619 -72.78 -68.22 12.07
N ALA A 620 -73.37 -68.77 13.14
CA ALA A 620 -74.31 -69.89 13.04
C ALA A 620 -75.56 -69.54 12.23
N GLU A 621 -76.10 -68.34 12.39
CA GLU A 621 -77.26 -67.88 11.63
C GLU A 621 -76.93 -67.69 10.14
N MET A 622 -75.78 -67.10 9.84
CA MET A 622 -75.25 -66.94 8.48
C MET A 622 -75.07 -68.30 7.80
N ILE A 623 -74.51 -69.30 8.50
CA ILE A 623 -74.43 -70.67 7.99
C ILE A 623 -75.83 -71.19 7.65
N ARG A 624 -76.77 -71.08 8.60
CA ARG A 624 -78.14 -71.60 8.44
C ARG A 624 -78.82 -71.02 7.20
N GLN A 625 -78.70 -69.72 6.97
CA GLN A 625 -79.34 -69.02 5.85
C GLN A 625 -78.78 -69.45 4.48
N ASN A 626 -77.51 -69.88 4.44
CA ASN A 626 -76.81 -70.16 3.19
C ASN A 626 -76.51 -71.66 2.99
N ALA A 627 -76.84 -72.53 3.94
CA ALA A 627 -76.48 -73.96 3.93
C ALA A 627 -76.95 -74.72 2.68
N GLN A 628 -78.02 -74.26 2.01
CA GLN A 628 -78.55 -74.86 0.78
C GLN A 628 -77.75 -74.49 -0.48
N LEU A 629 -76.98 -73.40 -0.44
CA LEU A 629 -76.14 -72.98 -1.56
C LEU A 629 -74.94 -73.92 -1.72
N ARG A 630 -74.33 -73.95 -2.90
CA ARG A 630 -73.05 -74.65 -3.08
C ARG A 630 -71.93 -73.88 -2.34
N PRO A 631 -70.92 -74.57 -1.80
CA PRO A 631 -69.81 -73.94 -1.07
C PRO A 631 -69.21 -72.66 -1.71
N PRO A 632 -68.96 -72.57 -3.04
CA PRO A 632 -68.46 -71.32 -3.63
C PRO A 632 -69.41 -70.13 -3.49
N ALA A 633 -70.72 -70.36 -3.63
CA ALA A 633 -71.74 -69.32 -3.45
C ALA A 633 -71.93 -68.96 -1.96
N GLN A 634 -71.74 -69.94 -1.05
CA GLN A 634 -71.71 -69.66 0.39
C GLN A 634 -70.52 -68.76 0.74
N ARG A 635 -69.33 -69.04 0.21
CA ARG A 635 -68.14 -68.20 0.40
C ARG A 635 -68.39 -66.76 -0.04
N GLU A 636 -69.02 -66.55 -1.20
CA GLU A 636 -69.36 -65.21 -1.68
C GLU A 636 -70.38 -64.51 -0.77
N ALA A 637 -71.44 -65.21 -0.36
CA ALA A 637 -72.42 -64.68 0.58
C ALA A 637 -71.78 -64.29 1.92
N PHE A 638 -70.92 -65.15 2.47
CA PHE A 638 -70.23 -64.92 3.74
C PHE A 638 -69.22 -63.77 3.63
N SER A 639 -68.47 -63.69 2.53
CA SER A 639 -67.57 -62.56 2.29
C SER A 639 -68.33 -61.24 2.17
N ALA A 640 -69.50 -61.23 1.53
CA ALA A 640 -70.33 -60.04 1.39
C ALA A 640 -70.97 -59.63 2.73
N GLU A 641 -71.47 -60.59 3.50
CA GLU A 641 -72.05 -60.35 4.83
C GLU A 641 -71.00 -59.84 5.82
N LEU A 642 -69.79 -60.42 5.80
CA LEU A 642 -68.67 -59.95 6.60
C LEU A 642 -68.24 -58.53 6.21
N ALA A 643 -68.14 -58.23 4.90
CA ALA A 643 -67.80 -56.89 4.42
C ALA A 643 -68.87 -55.85 4.81
N ALA A 644 -70.15 -56.21 4.71
CA ALA A 644 -71.25 -55.36 5.13
C ALA A 644 -71.24 -55.12 6.65
N TYR A 645 -70.90 -56.14 7.44
CA TYR A 645 -70.75 -55.99 8.89
C TYR A 645 -69.54 -55.14 9.25
N GLN A 646 -68.39 -55.36 8.61
CA GLN A 646 -67.14 -54.64 8.86
C GLN A 646 -67.26 -53.14 8.59
N GLY A 647 -67.90 -52.74 7.48
CA GLY A 647 -68.00 -51.33 7.07
C GLY A 647 -66.62 -50.68 6.91
N ASP A 648 -66.44 -49.47 7.45
CA ASP A 648 -65.18 -48.71 7.37
C ASP A 648 -64.12 -49.13 8.40
N LYS A 649 -64.39 -50.16 9.21
CA LYS A 649 -63.44 -50.60 10.24
C LYS A 649 -62.29 -51.40 9.63
N PRO A 650 -61.05 -51.26 10.13
CA PRO A 650 -59.93 -52.06 9.65
C PRO A 650 -60.18 -53.55 9.93
N GLN A 651 -59.56 -54.39 9.11
CA GLN A 651 -59.50 -55.81 9.41
C GLN A 651 -58.67 -56.00 10.69
N ARG A 652 -59.21 -56.75 11.65
CA ARG A 652 -58.61 -56.86 12.98
C ARG A 652 -57.52 -57.92 13.03
N ASP A 653 -57.77 -59.06 12.39
CA ASP A 653 -56.88 -60.21 12.34
C ASP A 653 -56.97 -60.93 11.00
N ASP A 654 -56.11 -61.92 10.77
CA ASP A 654 -56.19 -62.80 9.60
C ASP A 654 -57.51 -63.58 9.59
N ILE A 655 -58.12 -63.76 8.40
CA ILE A 655 -59.44 -64.38 8.28
C ILE A 655 -59.35 -65.62 7.40
N THR A 656 -59.65 -66.77 7.99
CA THR A 656 -59.74 -68.04 7.28
C THR A 656 -61.00 -68.77 7.61
N MET A 657 -61.71 -69.19 6.58
CA MET A 657 -62.86 -70.05 6.70
C MET A 657 -62.87 -71.06 5.57
N LEU A 658 -63.01 -72.32 5.93
CA LEU A 658 -63.06 -73.44 5.01
C LEU A 658 -64.42 -74.11 5.14
N CYS A 659 -65.10 -74.32 4.01
CA CYS A 659 -66.35 -75.07 3.97
C CYS A 659 -66.30 -76.18 2.92
N PHE A 660 -66.81 -77.36 3.26
CA PHE A 660 -66.84 -78.52 2.37
C PHE A 660 -68.14 -79.31 2.51
N ARG A 661 -68.52 -79.99 1.44
CA ARG A 661 -69.73 -80.81 1.36
C ARG A 661 -69.43 -82.11 0.63
N PHE A 662 -70.11 -83.19 1.02
CA PHE A 662 -70.12 -84.45 0.27
C PHE A 662 -71.58 -84.79 -0.03
N ASP A 663 -71.87 -85.14 -1.28
CA ASP A 663 -73.21 -85.51 -1.74
C ASP A 663 -73.40 -87.04 -1.72
#